data_AF-A0AA40CU03-F1
#
_entry.id   AF-A0AA40CU03-F1
#
_cell.length_a   1.000
_cell.length_b   1.000
_cell.length_c   1.000
_cell.angle_alpha   90.00
_cell.angle_beta   90.00
_cell.angle_gamma   90.00
#
_symmetry.space_group_name_H-M   'P 1'
#
loop_
_entity.id
_entity.type
_entity.pdbx_description
1 polymer ?
#
loop_
_entity_poly.entity_id
_entity_poly.type
_entity_poly.pdbx_seq_one_letter_code
_entity_poly.pdbx_strand_id
1 'polypeptide(L)'
;MQVTQNVAELCALLIDELHGELPSRIFAVLLNRGRANLPQLCQYTGMNALQLRNGLAVLLQHNLLYYQVDGSHAIYEANAEFAYNLLRTGKILEMIEVSFGPPAKDVMQSLLVSGQTRVSDLLSAYQEKIDHINKINATTMPLDDDEDSPDVKTNGVNGNSHSTKKSDTLVKSTAQLNSIICRLVEAELIDVVHPKTFQSPQDIIKTVEKEVTDRYFPAGVKGGRGKIEFQEKMAEALRKVRSESKSLKRKLEQNGTAAKRRKLFAGVGASNGTSDGTNGVNGAPEEDLDPALDPKQVIRINYEKCLVDLRNRRLVQFVSETIGEMTSYVYGVLLRLLTKQLPRCRLDPTMDLNPDGEEVDAEHRPVTTDEILDNLRTAVDLSLGFGKPQVKEISSKAAEKITEQPPKAKLFIAEAEVEGDASADESDDGSSSEEPGYDSDFKDQPAPAANGSKVQFADGSDTHWKRMGRPGQLRQHLLLLAESSQHFVRHCGQDQWTVDFEPLMRALREAELDAVIERTSGRQGLRLVRILRANGKLDEKALMNVALMRKAEVQQKMVEMQRAGFVQVQEVPRDNKADVKKSFFLWFCDVDKSYIKLTDNSYKSMVRCLQVLEVLRQKEKDVLMLTRRTDVKGREKDVMRKEYFDRYSRFQENERKLLAQVMRLDDFVALLRDF
;
A
#
# COMPACT_ATOMS: atom_id res chain seq x y z
N MET A 1 -14.16 -3.28 5.44
CA MET A 1 -13.47 -4.39 6.16
C MET A 1 -14.49 -5.25 6.94
N GLN A 2 -14.48 -6.58 6.81
CA GLN A 2 -15.25 -7.46 7.70
C GLN A 2 -14.57 -7.52 9.08
N VAL A 3 -15.29 -7.12 10.13
CA VAL A 3 -14.74 -7.09 11.49
C VAL A 3 -14.91 -8.47 12.12
N THR A 4 -13.82 -9.23 12.21
CA THR A 4 -13.77 -10.45 13.03
C THR A 4 -13.40 -10.11 14.47
N GLN A 5 -13.62 -11.04 15.38
CA GLN A 5 -13.25 -10.88 16.80
C GLN A 5 -11.77 -10.49 16.96
N ASN A 6 -10.86 -11.11 16.20
CA ASN A 6 -9.43 -10.85 16.30
C ASN A 6 -9.06 -9.43 15.83
N VAL A 7 -9.69 -8.93 14.77
CA VAL A 7 -9.47 -7.53 14.32
C VAL A 7 -10.02 -6.54 15.34
N ALA A 8 -11.19 -6.82 15.90
CA ALA A 8 -11.80 -5.95 16.89
C ALA A 8 -10.90 -5.81 18.12
N GLU A 9 -10.37 -6.93 18.62
CA GLU A 9 -9.43 -6.96 19.74
C GLU A 9 -8.12 -6.23 19.39
N LEU A 10 -7.57 -6.48 18.19
CA LEU A 10 -6.37 -5.79 17.71
C LEU A 10 -6.55 -4.27 17.69
N CYS A 11 -7.65 -3.78 17.10
CA CYS A 11 -7.92 -2.35 17.02
C CYS A 11 -8.10 -1.72 18.41
N ALA A 12 -8.76 -2.42 19.34
CA ALA A 12 -8.89 -1.96 20.72
C ALA A 12 -7.52 -1.85 21.42
N LEU A 13 -6.63 -2.84 21.24
CA LEU A 13 -5.26 -2.80 21.79
C LEU A 13 -4.43 -1.64 21.20
N LEU A 14 -4.55 -1.38 19.89
CA LEU A 14 -3.85 -0.27 19.24
C LEU A 14 -4.32 1.10 19.76
N ILE A 15 -5.62 1.26 19.97
CA ILE A 15 -6.19 2.50 20.53
C ILE A 15 -5.80 2.66 22.00
N ASP A 16 -5.74 1.56 22.76
CA ASP A 16 -5.28 1.60 24.16
C ASP A 16 -3.83 2.07 24.25
N GLU A 17 -2.95 1.52 23.41
CA GLU A 17 -1.53 1.90 23.34
C GLU A 17 -1.32 3.40 23.01
N LEU A 18 -2.14 3.96 22.11
CA LEU A 18 -1.94 5.32 21.58
C LEU A 18 -2.77 6.40 22.29
N HIS A 19 -3.97 6.07 22.75
CA HIS A 19 -4.96 7.01 23.26
C HIS A 19 -5.48 6.65 24.66
N GLY A 20 -5.10 5.47 25.18
CA GLY A 20 -5.44 5.00 26.52
C GLY A 20 -6.76 4.23 26.63
N GLU A 21 -7.00 3.75 27.85
CA GLU A 21 -8.06 2.77 28.16
C GLU A 21 -9.47 3.31 27.91
N LEU A 22 -9.70 4.61 28.19
CA LEU A 22 -11.03 5.22 28.09
C LEU A 22 -11.54 5.23 26.63
N PRO A 23 -10.82 5.81 25.64
CA PRO A 23 -11.17 5.67 24.22
C PRO A 23 -11.26 4.22 23.75
N SER A 24 -10.32 3.37 24.16
CA SER A 24 -10.28 1.96 23.76
C SER A 24 -11.55 1.20 24.17
N ARG A 25 -12.00 1.37 25.41
CA ARG A 25 -13.20 0.70 25.92
C ARG A 25 -14.48 1.15 25.22
N ILE A 26 -14.60 2.45 24.90
CA ILE A 26 -15.74 2.96 24.12
C ILE A 26 -15.73 2.35 22.72
N PHE A 27 -14.57 2.34 22.07
CA PHE A 27 -14.40 1.80 20.72
C PHE A 27 -14.69 0.29 20.66
N ALA A 28 -14.20 -0.49 21.63
CA ALA A 28 -14.46 -1.93 21.73
C ALA A 28 -15.95 -2.24 21.93
N VAL A 29 -16.68 -1.43 22.70
CA VAL A 29 -18.13 -1.58 22.86
C VAL A 29 -18.86 -1.32 21.54
N LEU A 30 -18.46 -0.28 20.80
CA LEU A 30 -19.04 0.04 19.49
C LEU A 30 -18.76 -1.04 18.45
N LEU A 31 -17.58 -1.67 18.46
CA LEU A 31 -17.28 -2.80 17.57
C LEU A 31 -18.14 -4.03 17.88
N ASN A 32 -18.39 -4.31 19.16
CA ASN A 32 -19.11 -5.51 19.59
C ASN A 32 -20.64 -5.36 19.52
N ARG A 33 -21.17 -4.17 19.82
CA ARG A 33 -22.62 -3.91 19.87
C ARG A 33 -23.15 -3.13 18.67
N GLY A 34 -22.28 -2.65 17.80
CA GLY A 34 -22.64 -1.83 16.64
C GLY A 34 -22.96 -0.38 17.01
N ARG A 35 -23.80 0.25 16.20
CA ARG A 35 -24.16 1.67 16.30
C ARG A 35 -24.84 1.97 17.65
N ALA A 36 -24.40 3.02 18.33
CA ALA A 36 -24.98 3.41 19.61
C ALA A 36 -25.01 4.92 19.82
N ASN A 37 -26.03 5.41 20.53
CA ASN A 37 -26.13 6.78 21.00
C ASN A 37 -25.50 6.96 22.39
N LEU A 38 -25.35 8.21 22.85
CA LEU A 38 -24.72 8.50 24.14
C LEU A 38 -25.42 7.81 25.35
N PRO A 39 -26.76 7.80 25.48
CA PRO A 39 -27.44 7.05 26.54
C PRO A 39 -27.15 5.54 26.53
N GLN A 40 -27.15 4.91 25.36
CA GLN A 40 -26.81 3.49 25.21
C GLN A 40 -25.35 3.23 25.62
N LEU A 41 -24.43 4.10 25.22
CA LEU A 41 -23.02 4.01 25.62
C LEU A 41 -22.85 4.13 27.14
N CYS A 42 -23.59 5.01 27.82
CA CYS A 42 -23.61 5.06 29.29
C CYS A 42 -24.00 3.71 29.90
N GLN A 43 -25.05 3.08 29.38
CA GLN A 43 -25.53 1.79 29.87
C GLN A 43 -24.54 0.66 29.59
N TYR A 44 -23.93 0.63 28.41
CA TYR A 44 -23.03 -0.46 28.00
C TYR A 44 -21.66 -0.39 28.68
N THR A 45 -21.15 0.82 28.89
CA THR A 45 -19.81 1.05 29.48
C THR A 45 -19.85 1.21 31.00
N GLY A 46 -20.99 1.58 31.58
CA GLY A 46 -21.09 1.99 32.98
C GLY A 46 -20.35 3.30 33.29
N MET A 47 -19.99 4.07 32.26
CA MET A 47 -19.27 5.35 32.40
C MET A 47 -20.25 6.52 32.47
N ASN A 48 -19.81 7.62 33.09
CA ASN A 48 -20.59 8.84 33.12
C ASN A 48 -20.54 9.56 31.75
N ALA A 49 -21.52 10.44 31.51
CA ALA A 49 -21.62 11.15 30.23
C ALA A 49 -20.41 12.07 29.94
N LEU A 50 -19.74 12.58 30.98
CA LEU A 50 -18.56 13.44 30.83
C LEU A 50 -17.36 12.64 30.29
N GLN A 51 -17.07 11.48 30.89
CA GLN A 51 -16.03 10.55 30.45
C GLN A 51 -16.27 10.09 29.02
N LEU A 52 -17.52 9.75 28.69
CA LEU A 52 -17.89 9.36 27.34
C LEU A 52 -17.69 10.50 26.34
N ARG A 53 -18.09 11.73 26.66
CA ARG A 53 -17.85 12.88 25.78
C ARG A 53 -16.37 13.14 25.55
N ASN A 54 -15.54 13.03 26.58
CA ASN A 54 -14.09 13.18 26.45
C ASN A 54 -13.49 12.07 25.58
N GLY A 55 -13.88 10.81 25.80
CA GLY A 55 -13.39 9.69 25.00
C GLY A 55 -13.87 9.75 23.54
N LEU A 56 -15.15 10.08 23.31
CA LEU A 56 -15.72 10.28 21.97
C LEU A 56 -15.04 11.43 21.23
N ALA A 57 -14.69 12.52 21.92
CA ALA A 57 -13.95 13.63 21.32
C ALA A 57 -12.57 13.18 20.82
N VAL A 58 -11.82 12.42 21.62
CA VAL A 58 -10.51 11.86 21.22
C VAL A 58 -10.65 10.94 20.01
N LEU A 59 -11.66 10.05 20.01
CA LEU A 59 -11.87 9.12 18.91
C LEU A 59 -12.29 9.84 17.61
N LEU A 60 -13.16 10.85 17.69
CA LEU A 60 -13.54 11.67 16.54
C LEU A 60 -12.36 12.47 15.98
N GLN A 61 -11.54 13.06 16.86
CA GLN A 61 -10.33 13.80 16.51
C GLN A 61 -9.37 12.96 15.64
N HIS A 62 -9.33 11.65 15.87
CA HIS A 62 -8.47 10.70 15.14
C HIS A 62 -9.19 9.93 14.02
N ASN A 63 -10.40 10.34 13.61
CA ASN A 63 -11.21 9.65 12.59
C ASN A 63 -11.57 8.18 12.93
N LEU A 64 -11.54 7.82 14.21
CA LEU A 64 -11.84 6.47 14.66
C LEU A 64 -13.35 6.21 14.77
N LEU A 65 -14.20 7.23 14.64
CA LEU A 65 -15.64 7.08 14.66
C LEU A 65 -16.30 7.73 13.44
N TYR A 66 -17.35 7.07 12.97
CA TYR A 66 -18.39 7.71 12.18
C TYR A 66 -19.48 8.23 13.12
N TYR A 67 -20.18 9.28 12.70
CA TYR A 67 -21.38 9.74 13.38
C TYR A 67 -22.45 10.18 12.39
N GLN A 68 -23.69 9.99 12.80
CA GLN A 68 -24.86 10.53 12.13
C GLN A 68 -25.74 11.23 13.17
N VAL A 69 -26.26 12.39 12.81
CA VAL A 69 -27.21 13.12 13.65
C VAL A 69 -28.61 12.79 13.15
N ASP A 70 -29.39 12.11 13.98
CA ASP A 70 -30.80 11.83 13.73
C ASP A 70 -31.66 12.64 14.71
N GLY A 71 -32.31 13.68 14.19
CA GLY A 71 -33.03 14.66 15.01
C GLY A 71 -32.12 15.33 16.05
N SER A 72 -32.33 15.01 17.33
CA SER A 72 -31.59 15.59 18.47
C SER A 72 -30.47 14.68 19.00
N HIS A 73 -30.31 13.46 18.48
CA HIS A 73 -29.37 12.48 19.00
C HIS A 73 -28.30 12.11 17.98
N ALA A 74 -27.04 12.12 18.43
CA ALA A 74 -25.92 11.59 17.65
C ALA A 74 -25.80 10.08 17.87
N ILE A 75 -25.71 9.34 16.78
CA ILE A 75 -25.44 7.90 16.72
C ILE A 75 -24.00 7.73 16.25
N TYR A 76 -23.21 6.96 17.00
CA TYR A 76 -21.80 6.71 16.72
C TYR A 76 -21.59 5.29 16.22
N GLU A 77 -20.62 5.13 15.31
CA GLU A 77 -20.19 3.84 14.76
C GLU A 77 -18.66 3.77 14.74
N ALA A 78 -18.09 2.60 15.01
CA ALA A 78 -16.64 2.41 15.01
C ALA A 78 -16.06 2.30 13.59
N ASN A 79 -14.99 3.08 13.33
CA ASN A 79 -14.24 2.99 12.09
C ASN A 79 -13.03 2.05 12.24
N ALA A 80 -13.28 0.76 12.06
CA ALA A 80 -12.27 -0.27 12.24
C ALA A 80 -11.13 -0.20 11.20
N GLU A 81 -11.38 0.34 10.01
CA GLU A 81 -10.36 0.46 8.95
C GLU A 81 -9.32 1.54 9.29
N PHE A 82 -9.76 2.71 9.75
CA PHE A 82 -8.86 3.73 10.26
C PHE A 82 -8.10 3.27 11.50
N ALA A 83 -8.77 2.55 12.40
CA ALA A 83 -8.12 1.99 13.59
C ALA A 83 -7.01 0.98 13.22
N TYR A 84 -7.23 0.13 12.21
CA TYR A 84 -6.19 -0.78 11.74
C TYR A 84 -4.98 -0.04 11.16
N ASN A 85 -5.20 1.08 10.46
CA ASN A 85 -4.12 1.87 9.88
C ASN A 85 -3.19 2.51 10.91
N LEU A 86 -3.59 2.61 12.19
CA LEU A 86 -2.69 3.03 13.27
C LEU A 86 -1.46 2.11 13.37
N LEU A 87 -1.63 0.82 13.07
CA LEU A 87 -0.54 -0.15 13.03
C LEU A 87 0.54 0.21 11.99
N ARG A 88 0.13 0.86 10.90
CA ARG A 88 0.99 1.16 9.74
C ARG A 88 1.76 2.46 9.88
N THR A 89 1.54 3.20 10.95
CA THR A 89 2.17 4.50 11.22
C THR A 89 3.68 4.46 10.97
N GLY A 90 4.39 3.45 11.47
CA GLY A 90 5.84 3.30 11.27
C GLY A 90 6.25 3.17 9.79
N LYS A 91 5.56 2.31 9.03
CA LYS A 91 5.84 2.09 7.60
C LYS A 91 5.50 3.32 6.76
N ILE A 92 4.42 4.01 7.10
CA ILE A 92 4.01 5.26 6.44
C ILE A 92 5.09 6.32 6.66
N LEU A 93 5.55 6.53 7.91
CA LEU A 93 6.59 7.51 8.20
C LEU A 93 7.92 7.23 7.47
N GLU A 94 8.34 5.95 7.43
CA GLU A 94 9.52 5.54 6.69
C GLU A 94 9.37 5.79 5.17
N MET A 95 8.21 5.45 4.60
CA MET A 95 7.89 5.69 3.20
C MET A 95 7.95 7.19 2.85
N ILE A 96 7.41 8.05 3.72
CA ILE A 96 7.47 9.51 3.56
C ILE A 96 8.89 10.03 3.66
N GLU A 97 9.71 9.52 4.57
CA GLU A 97 11.12 9.90 4.70
C GLU A 97 11.92 9.59 3.43
N VAL A 98 11.74 8.40 2.88
CA VAL A 98 12.41 7.97 1.64
C VAL A 98 11.96 8.80 0.44
N SER A 99 10.68 9.17 0.37
CA SER A 99 10.09 9.80 -0.83
C SER A 99 10.12 11.32 -0.80
N PHE A 100 9.92 11.94 0.37
CA PHE A 100 9.77 13.39 0.55
C PHE A 100 10.81 14.01 1.49
N GLY A 101 11.62 13.20 2.15
CA GLY A 101 12.72 13.61 3.03
C GLY A 101 12.34 13.72 4.52
N PRO A 102 13.35 13.85 5.40
CA PRO A 102 13.15 13.95 6.85
C PRO A 102 12.20 15.08 7.32
N PRO A 103 12.20 16.29 6.71
CA PRO A 103 11.26 17.34 7.11
C PRO A 103 9.80 16.96 6.85
N ALA A 104 9.51 16.26 5.75
CA ALA A 104 8.15 15.80 5.45
C ALA A 104 7.70 14.69 6.39
N LYS A 105 8.61 13.79 6.80
CA LYS A 105 8.32 12.79 7.84
C LYS A 105 7.92 13.45 9.16
N ASP A 106 8.63 14.50 9.58
CA ASP A 106 8.31 15.22 10.81
C ASP A 106 6.90 15.85 10.76
N VAL A 107 6.55 16.51 9.64
CA VAL A 107 5.20 17.06 9.43
C VAL A 107 4.13 15.95 9.45
N MET A 108 4.37 14.84 8.74
CA MET A 108 3.46 13.70 8.74
C MET A 108 3.30 13.09 10.14
N GLN A 109 4.39 13.00 10.91
CA GLN A 109 4.35 12.53 12.30
C GLN A 109 3.53 13.47 13.19
N SER A 110 3.69 14.78 13.03
CA SER A 110 2.87 15.76 13.76
C SER A 110 1.38 15.61 13.41
N LEU A 111 1.04 15.35 12.15
CA LEU A 111 -0.34 15.10 11.71
C LEU A 111 -0.90 13.81 12.29
N LEU A 112 -0.13 12.71 12.31
CA LEU A 112 -0.53 11.44 12.91
C LEU A 112 -0.87 11.58 14.39
N VAL A 113 -0.06 12.34 15.13
CA VAL A 113 -0.28 12.60 16.57
C VAL A 113 -1.47 13.52 16.81
N SER A 114 -1.72 14.47 15.91
CA SER A 114 -2.82 15.43 16.04
C SER A 114 -4.16 14.85 15.58
N GLY A 115 -4.14 13.84 14.71
CA GLY A 115 -5.31 13.33 14.00
C GLY A 115 -5.75 14.29 12.89
N GLN A 116 -6.58 15.27 13.25
CA GLN A 116 -7.02 16.35 12.37
C GLN A 116 -6.48 17.68 12.87
N THR A 117 -6.05 18.55 11.96
CA THR A 117 -5.58 19.87 12.39
C THR A 117 -5.94 20.94 11.38
N ARG A 118 -6.12 22.17 11.86
CA ARG A 118 -6.19 23.33 10.98
C ARG A 118 -4.80 23.67 10.50
N VAL A 119 -4.71 24.18 9.28
CA VAL A 119 -3.43 24.69 8.75
C VAL A 119 -2.86 25.77 9.66
N SER A 120 -3.69 26.67 10.21
CA SER A 120 -3.25 27.69 11.18
C SER A 120 -2.57 27.11 12.41
N ASP A 121 -3.16 26.07 12.99
CA ASP A 121 -2.74 25.51 14.27
C ASP A 121 -1.45 24.70 14.11
N LEU A 122 -1.30 24.05 12.95
CA LEU A 122 -0.05 23.40 12.58
C LEU A 122 1.06 24.43 12.34
N LEU A 123 0.77 25.52 11.63
CA LEU A 123 1.74 26.60 11.40
C LEU A 123 2.20 27.23 12.71
N SER A 124 1.27 27.54 13.63
CA SER A 124 1.63 28.10 14.94
C SER A 124 2.47 27.15 15.78
N ALA A 125 2.13 25.86 15.80
CA ALA A 125 2.90 24.85 16.55
C ALA A 125 4.34 24.72 16.03
N TYR A 126 4.55 24.82 14.71
CA TYR A 126 5.89 24.81 14.14
C TYR A 126 6.63 26.13 14.34
N GLN A 127 5.93 27.26 14.27
CA GLN A 127 6.54 28.56 14.57
C GLN A 127 7.06 28.60 16.01
N GLU A 128 6.29 28.13 16.98
CA GLU A 128 6.72 28.03 18.38
C GLU A 128 7.95 27.12 18.55
N LYS A 129 7.99 25.97 17.85
CA LYS A 129 9.15 25.06 17.85
C LYS A 129 10.41 25.75 17.30
N ILE A 130 10.26 26.48 16.19
CA ILE A 130 11.36 27.23 15.56
C ILE A 130 11.87 28.31 16.51
N ASP A 131 10.97 29.10 17.09
CA ASP A 131 11.32 30.19 18.01
C ASP A 131 12.01 29.67 19.27
N HIS A 132 11.55 28.54 19.81
CA HIS A 132 12.17 27.90 20.96
C HIS A 132 13.61 27.47 20.68
N ILE A 133 13.87 26.88 19.51
CA ILE A 133 15.21 26.41 19.14
C ILE A 133 16.13 27.58 18.80
N ASN A 134 15.61 28.63 18.17
CA ASN A 134 16.36 29.87 17.94
C ASN A 134 16.79 30.51 19.27
N LYS A 135 15.93 30.51 20.30
CA LYS A 135 16.29 30.97 21.65
C LYS A 135 17.42 30.13 22.27
N ILE A 136 17.34 28.79 22.19
CA ILE A 136 18.40 27.90 22.72
C ILE A 136 19.75 28.18 22.04
N ASN A 137 19.74 28.34 20.71
CA ASN A 137 20.93 28.62 19.92
C ASN A 137 21.51 30.01 20.21
N ALA A 138 20.67 30.99 20.58
CA ALA A 138 21.12 32.31 21.00
C ALA A 138 21.81 32.30 22.38
N THR A 139 21.29 31.51 23.33
CA THR A 139 21.85 31.41 24.70
C THR A 139 23.14 30.57 24.77
N THR A 140 23.47 29.81 23.73
CA THR A 140 24.69 28.97 23.66
C THR A 140 25.87 29.63 22.93
N MET A 141 25.75 30.89 22.54
CA MET A 141 26.91 31.67 22.08
C MET A 141 27.85 31.96 23.27
N PRO A 142 29.18 31.81 23.10
CA PRO A 142 30.13 32.27 24.12
C PRO A 142 29.96 33.78 24.30
N LEU A 143 29.89 34.24 25.56
CA LEU A 143 30.13 35.63 25.88
C LEU A 143 31.55 35.95 25.38
N ASP A 144 31.66 36.97 24.52
CA ASP A 144 32.94 37.55 24.17
C ASP A 144 33.66 37.94 25.47
N ASP A 145 34.88 37.43 25.65
CA ASP A 145 35.75 37.77 26.77
C ASP A 145 35.99 39.28 26.78
N ASP A 146 35.54 39.95 27.85
CA ASP A 146 36.00 41.28 28.21
C ASP A 146 37.54 41.26 28.36
N GLU A 147 38.23 42.11 27.60
CA GLU A 147 39.63 42.46 27.81
C GLU A 147 39.82 43.04 29.22
N ASP A 148 40.35 42.25 30.17
CA ASP A 148 41.39 42.68 31.13
C ASP A 148 41.62 41.63 32.25
N SER A 149 42.61 40.74 32.09
CA SER A 149 43.48 40.30 33.20
C SER A 149 44.68 39.47 32.72
N PRO A 150 45.87 39.65 33.33
CA PRO A 150 47.11 39.05 32.84
C PRO A 150 47.39 37.65 33.41
N ASP A 151 47.95 36.82 32.53
CA ASP A 151 48.90 35.71 32.77
C ASP A 151 48.61 34.68 33.88
N VAL A 152 48.04 33.54 33.47
CA VAL A 152 48.45 32.23 34.01
C VAL A 152 48.58 31.22 32.86
N LYS A 153 49.83 30.84 32.54
CA LYS A 153 50.17 29.76 31.60
C LYS A 153 50.15 28.40 32.31
N THR A 154 49.74 27.38 31.54
CA THR A 154 49.94 25.91 31.68
C THR A 154 48.90 25.18 32.56
N ASN A 155 48.37 23.99 32.24
CA ASN A 155 48.78 22.90 31.35
C ASN A 155 47.58 22.23 30.66
N GLY A 156 47.77 21.88 29.39
CA GLY A 156 46.77 21.18 28.57
C GLY A 156 46.60 19.71 28.94
N VAL A 157 45.34 19.30 29.04
CA VAL A 157 44.91 17.89 28.95
C VAL A 157 43.94 17.79 27.80
N ASN A 158 44.30 16.94 26.84
CA ASN A 158 43.63 16.71 25.57
C ASN A 158 42.23 16.09 25.79
N GLY A 159 41.23 16.94 25.97
CA GLY A 159 39.81 16.59 25.99
C GLY A 159 39.22 16.85 24.62
N ASN A 160 38.99 15.79 23.86
CA ASN A 160 38.36 15.78 22.54
C ASN A 160 37.02 16.55 22.60
N SER A 161 37.00 17.83 22.20
CA SER A 161 35.79 18.64 22.15
C SER A 161 34.86 18.06 21.09
N HIS A 162 33.88 17.28 21.52
CA HIS A 162 32.73 16.95 20.69
C HIS A 162 32.10 18.29 20.30
N SER A 163 32.21 18.63 19.01
CA SER A 163 31.46 19.74 18.40
C SER A 163 30.03 19.68 18.91
N THR A 164 29.61 20.68 19.69
CA THR A 164 28.22 20.86 20.10
C THR A 164 27.40 20.99 18.83
N LYS A 165 26.76 19.87 18.42
CA LYS A 165 25.86 19.86 17.27
C LYS A 165 24.77 20.89 17.58
N LYS A 166 24.75 22.01 16.86
CA LYS A 166 23.60 22.93 16.83
C LYS A 166 22.35 22.08 16.69
N SER A 167 21.37 22.25 17.59
CA SER A 167 20.08 21.60 17.43
C SER A 167 19.39 22.26 16.24
N ASP A 168 19.53 21.67 15.05
CA ASP A 168 18.87 22.14 13.83
C ASP A 168 17.44 21.59 13.82
N THR A 169 16.44 22.45 13.61
CA THR A 169 15.08 21.97 13.32
C THR A 169 15.05 21.36 11.93
N LEU A 170 14.34 20.24 11.76
CA LEU A 170 14.13 19.67 10.42
C LEU A 170 13.36 20.63 9.50
N VAL A 171 12.42 21.39 10.07
CA VAL A 171 11.67 22.45 9.39
C VAL A 171 12.21 23.80 9.87
N LYS A 172 12.73 24.60 8.95
CA LYS A 172 13.48 25.83 9.22
C LYS A 172 12.61 27.09 9.17
N SER A 173 11.51 27.06 8.42
CA SER A 173 10.61 28.22 8.27
C SER A 173 9.17 27.79 8.02
N THR A 174 8.24 28.71 8.26
CA THR A 174 6.80 28.53 7.94
C THR A 174 6.55 28.46 6.44
N ALA A 175 7.36 29.13 5.62
CA ALA A 175 7.31 29.00 4.16
C ALA A 175 7.70 27.58 3.71
N GLN A 176 8.76 27.01 4.30
CA GLN A 176 9.15 25.62 4.03
C GLN A 176 8.06 24.64 4.46
N LEU A 177 7.41 24.88 5.61
CA LEU A 177 6.27 24.08 6.05
C LEU A 177 5.10 24.15 5.06
N ASN A 178 4.73 25.35 4.60
CA ASN A 178 3.67 25.53 3.61
C ASN A 178 3.99 24.76 2.32
N SER A 179 5.24 24.81 1.85
CA SER A 179 5.68 24.04 0.68
C SER A 179 5.60 22.53 0.88
N ILE A 180 6.01 22.03 2.06
CA ILE A 180 5.89 20.60 2.40
C ILE A 180 4.42 20.17 2.37
N ILE A 181 3.51 20.96 2.96
CA ILE A 181 2.07 20.65 2.95
C ILE A 181 1.53 20.65 1.52
N CYS A 182 1.88 21.63 0.69
CA CYS A 182 1.46 21.69 -0.71
C CYS A 182 1.89 20.42 -1.47
N ARG A 183 3.16 20.02 -1.36
CA ARG A 183 3.67 18.80 -2.00
C ARG A 183 2.96 17.53 -1.54
N LEU A 184 2.65 17.41 -0.24
CA LEU A 184 1.93 16.26 0.31
C LEU A 184 0.46 16.22 -0.14
N VAL A 185 -0.18 17.37 -0.32
CA VAL A 185 -1.54 17.49 -0.87
C VAL A 185 -1.57 17.17 -2.37
N GLU A 186 -0.59 17.63 -3.15
CA GLU A 186 -0.47 17.30 -4.57
C GLU A 186 -0.30 15.79 -4.80
N ALA A 187 0.46 15.14 -3.91
CA ALA A 187 0.63 13.68 -3.86
C ALA A 187 -0.60 12.92 -3.32
N GLU A 188 -1.65 13.63 -2.87
CA GLU A 188 -2.87 13.07 -2.25
C GLU A 188 -2.64 12.31 -0.93
N LEU A 189 -1.50 12.51 -0.27
CA LEU A 189 -1.18 11.89 1.03
C LEU A 189 -1.88 12.62 2.19
N ILE A 190 -2.26 13.88 1.95
CA ILE A 190 -3.08 14.71 2.84
C ILE A 190 -4.34 15.10 2.09
N ASP A 191 -5.49 14.96 2.73
CA ASP A 191 -6.79 15.38 2.21
C ASP A 191 -7.50 16.36 3.15
N VAL A 192 -8.56 16.97 2.64
CA VAL A 192 -9.39 17.93 3.36
C VAL A 192 -10.52 17.22 4.11
N VAL A 193 -10.70 17.59 5.38
CA VAL A 193 -11.85 17.13 6.17
C VAL A 193 -13.10 17.90 5.77
N HIS A 194 -14.19 17.17 5.55
CA HIS A 194 -15.52 17.70 5.20
C HIS A 194 -16.60 16.92 5.97
N PRO A 195 -17.85 17.40 6.10
CA PRO A 195 -18.85 16.74 6.93
C PRO A 195 -19.09 15.26 6.57
N LYS A 196 -19.04 14.91 5.28
CA LYS A 196 -19.19 13.53 4.80
C LYS A 196 -18.01 12.62 5.17
N THR A 197 -16.85 13.17 5.53
CA THR A 197 -15.71 12.39 6.06
C THR A 197 -16.09 11.51 7.25
N PHE A 198 -17.04 11.98 8.07
CA PHE A 198 -17.44 11.29 9.30
C PHE A 198 -18.67 10.40 9.12
N GLN A 199 -19.16 10.22 7.91
CA GLN A 199 -20.27 9.32 7.63
C GLN A 199 -19.74 7.95 7.24
N SER A 200 -20.44 6.90 7.66
CA SER A 200 -20.07 5.55 7.22
C SER A 200 -20.29 5.43 5.70
N PRO A 201 -19.49 4.61 4.98
CA PRO A 201 -19.69 4.40 3.54
C PRO A 201 -21.10 3.96 3.18
N GLN A 202 -21.73 3.14 4.03
CA GLN A 202 -23.11 2.67 3.85
C GLN A 202 -24.12 3.81 3.95
N ASP A 203 -23.92 4.77 4.86
CA ASP A 203 -24.82 5.91 5.00
C ASP A 203 -24.62 6.93 3.88
N ILE A 204 -23.39 7.09 3.38
CA ILE A 204 -23.10 7.89 2.19
C ILE A 204 -23.85 7.31 0.99
N ILE A 205 -23.75 5.99 0.76
CA ILE A 205 -24.46 5.31 -0.34
C ILE A 205 -25.96 5.53 -0.23
N LYS A 206 -26.56 5.30 0.95
CA LYS A 206 -28.00 5.53 1.16
C LYS A 206 -28.43 6.98 0.95
N THR A 207 -27.61 7.92 1.41
CA THR A 207 -27.90 9.36 1.24
C THR A 207 -27.86 9.74 -0.23
N VAL A 208 -26.84 9.28 -0.95
CA VAL A 208 -26.70 9.51 -2.40
C VAL A 208 -27.81 8.80 -3.18
N GLU A 209 -28.15 7.57 -2.82
CA GLU A 209 -29.24 6.79 -3.43
C GLU A 209 -30.56 7.55 -3.34
N LYS A 210 -30.87 8.11 -2.17
CA LYS A 210 -32.06 8.94 -1.96
C LYS A 210 -31.99 10.22 -2.80
N GLU A 211 -30.87 10.94 -2.79
CA GLU A 211 -30.70 12.15 -3.60
C GLU A 211 -30.86 11.89 -5.10
N VAL A 212 -30.32 10.78 -5.61
CA VAL A 212 -30.41 10.39 -7.02
C VAL A 212 -31.85 9.99 -7.37
N THR A 213 -32.50 9.23 -6.50
CA THR A 213 -33.90 8.82 -6.67
C THR A 213 -34.82 10.04 -6.73
N ASP A 214 -34.69 10.97 -5.77
CA ASP A 214 -35.55 12.16 -5.69
C ASP A 214 -35.33 13.12 -6.88
N ARG A 215 -34.09 13.25 -7.38
CA ARG A 215 -33.76 14.18 -8.47
C ARG A 215 -34.04 13.63 -9.86
N TYR A 216 -33.69 12.36 -10.12
CA TYR A 216 -33.69 11.79 -11.47
C TYR A 216 -34.78 10.73 -11.68
N PHE A 217 -35.24 10.07 -10.61
CA PHE A 217 -36.19 8.96 -10.69
C PHE A 217 -37.41 9.12 -9.75
N PRO A 218 -38.14 10.25 -9.78
CA PRO A 218 -39.28 10.48 -8.87
C PRO A 218 -40.43 9.49 -9.08
N ALA A 219 -40.53 8.88 -10.27
CA ALA A 219 -41.51 7.84 -10.60
C ALA A 219 -41.01 6.40 -10.35
N GLY A 220 -39.84 6.25 -9.73
CA GLY A 220 -39.13 4.99 -9.53
C GLY A 220 -38.36 4.52 -10.77
N VAL A 221 -37.40 3.62 -10.54
CA VAL A 221 -36.57 3.02 -11.60
C VAL A 221 -37.37 1.95 -12.34
N LYS A 222 -37.59 2.10 -13.65
CA LYS A 222 -38.37 1.17 -14.48
C LYS A 222 -37.56 0.61 -15.65
N GLY A 223 -37.68 -0.71 -15.86
CA GLY A 223 -37.03 -1.42 -16.97
C GLY A 223 -35.52 -1.62 -16.80
N GLY A 224 -34.90 -2.42 -17.69
CA GLY A 224 -33.46 -2.69 -17.66
C GLY A 224 -32.61 -1.44 -17.94
N ARG A 225 -33.02 -0.63 -18.93
CA ARG A 225 -32.35 0.64 -19.26
C ARG A 225 -32.37 1.64 -18.10
N GLY A 226 -33.49 1.74 -17.38
CA GLY A 226 -33.58 2.61 -16.21
C GLY A 226 -32.66 2.19 -15.07
N LYS A 227 -32.43 0.87 -14.89
CA LYS A 227 -31.47 0.36 -13.89
C LYS A 227 -30.04 0.74 -14.20
N ILE A 228 -29.64 0.67 -15.47
CA ILE A 228 -28.30 1.08 -15.92
C ILE A 228 -28.10 2.58 -15.68
N GLU A 229 -29.06 3.41 -16.12
CA GLU A 229 -29.01 4.87 -15.93
C GLU A 229 -28.97 5.25 -14.43
N PHE A 230 -29.71 4.52 -13.59
CA PHE A 230 -29.67 4.70 -12.14
C PHE A 230 -28.28 4.40 -11.57
N GLN A 231 -27.67 3.29 -11.98
CA GLN A 231 -26.33 2.89 -11.54
C GLN A 231 -25.27 3.92 -11.98
N GLU A 232 -25.33 4.39 -13.22
CA GLU A 232 -24.43 5.45 -13.73
C GLU A 232 -24.57 6.75 -12.92
N LYS A 233 -25.80 7.19 -12.64
CA LYS A 233 -26.04 8.39 -11.82
C LYS A 233 -25.60 8.22 -10.37
N MET A 234 -25.76 7.03 -9.81
CA MET A 234 -25.27 6.69 -8.49
C MET A 234 -23.73 6.75 -8.44
N ALA A 235 -23.05 6.15 -9.43
CA ALA A 235 -21.60 6.18 -9.54
C ALA A 235 -21.07 7.61 -9.71
N GLU A 236 -21.68 8.41 -10.60
CA GLU A 236 -21.34 9.83 -10.82
C GLU A 236 -21.45 10.65 -9.51
N ALA A 237 -22.55 10.47 -8.77
CA ALA A 237 -22.77 11.16 -7.51
C ALA A 237 -21.78 10.73 -6.42
N LEU A 238 -21.47 9.43 -6.31
CA LEU A 238 -20.46 8.93 -5.36
C LEU A 238 -19.06 9.45 -5.70
N ARG A 239 -18.66 9.48 -6.98
CA ARG A 239 -17.38 10.07 -7.42
C ARG A 239 -17.30 11.55 -7.05
N LYS A 240 -18.41 12.29 -7.22
CA LYS A 240 -18.49 13.69 -6.81
C LYS A 240 -18.24 13.86 -5.32
N VAL A 241 -18.88 13.07 -4.45
CA VAL A 241 -18.65 13.10 -3.00
C VAL A 241 -17.19 12.86 -2.67
N ARG A 242 -16.58 11.83 -3.25
CA ARG A 242 -15.16 11.50 -3.03
C ARG A 242 -14.22 12.63 -3.50
N SER A 243 -14.57 13.33 -4.57
CA SER A 243 -13.79 14.47 -5.08
C SER A 243 -13.81 15.71 -4.16
N GLU A 244 -14.73 15.78 -3.19
CA GLU A 244 -14.83 16.89 -2.22
C GLU A 244 -13.55 16.97 -1.35
N SER A 245 -13.02 15.82 -0.90
CA SER A 245 -11.75 15.73 -0.17
C SER A 245 -10.54 16.24 -0.96
N LYS A 246 -10.62 16.23 -2.30
CA LYS A 246 -9.57 16.70 -3.22
C LYS A 246 -9.69 18.18 -3.58
N SER A 247 -10.57 18.92 -2.90
CA SER A 247 -10.79 20.35 -3.14
C SER A 247 -9.52 21.19 -3.08
N LEU A 248 -8.64 20.94 -2.10
CA LEU A 248 -7.38 21.67 -1.96
C LEU A 248 -6.39 21.37 -3.08
N LYS A 249 -6.21 20.09 -3.45
CA LYS A 249 -5.38 19.70 -4.60
C LYS A 249 -5.81 20.40 -5.89
N ARG A 250 -7.12 20.40 -6.18
CA ARG A 250 -7.66 21.10 -7.36
C ARG A 250 -7.38 22.60 -7.33
N LYS A 251 -7.45 23.25 -6.18
CA LYS A 251 -7.08 24.68 -6.02
C LYS A 251 -5.58 24.90 -6.30
N LEU A 252 -4.72 24.01 -5.80
CA LEU A 252 -3.27 24.07 -6.04
C LEU A 252 -2.94 23.90 -7.52
N GLU A 253 -3.55 22.94 -8.22
CA GLU A 253 -3.33 22.70 -9.66
C GLU A 253 -3.82 23.88 -10.53
N GLN A 254 -4.95 24.49 -10.17
CA GLN A 254 -5.44 25.70 -10.84
C GLN A 254 -4.49 26.88 -10.66
N ASN A 255 -3.95 27.06 -9.45
CA ASN A 255 -3.00 28.14 -9.15
C ASN A 255 -1.61 27.90 -9.77
N GLY A 256 -1.12 26.66 -9.77
CA GLY A 256 0.15 26.27 -10.38
C GLY A 256 0.15 26.40 -11.90
N THR A 257 -0.96 26.07 -12.58
CA THR A 257 -1.12 26.34 -14.02
C THR A 257 -1.24 27.83 -14.32
N ALA A 258 -1.79 28.65 -13.41
CA ALA A 258 -1.77 30.12 -13.55
C ALA A 258 -0.35 30.69 -13.36
N ALA A 259 0.44 30.15 -12.42
CA ALA A 259 1.85 30.52 -12.23
C ALA A 259 2.72 30.15 -13.45
N LYS A 260 2.52 28.95 -14.03
CA LYS A 260 3.17 28.56 -15.31
C LYS A 260 2.74 29.43 -16.50
N ARG A 261 1.46 29.83 -16.58
CA ARG A 261 0.97 30.75 -17.63
C ARG A 261 1.55 32.16 -17.51
N ARG A 262 1.76 32.68 -16.30
CA ARG A 262 2.44 33.97 -16.09
C ARG A 262 3.89 33.97 -16.59
N LYS A 263 4.62 32.85 -16.46
CA LYS A 263 5.98 32.69 -17.03
C LYS A 263 6.00 32.69 -18.57
N LEU A 264 4.97 32.17 -19.24
CA LEU A 264 4.86 32.21 -20.70
C LEU A 264 4.58 33.63 -21.24
N PHE A 265 3.81 34.44 -20.51
CA PHE A 265 3.58 35.85 -20.90
C PHE A 265 4.76 36.77 -20.55
N ALA A 266 5.51 36.48 -19.49
CA ALA A 266 6.73 37.24 -19.15
C ALA A 266 7.92 36.91 -20.08
N GLY A 267 7.86 35.81 -20.83
CA GLY A 267 8.91 35.37 -21.75
C GLY A 267 8.77 35.85 -23.20
N VAL A 268 7.70 36.57 -23.56
CA VAL A 268 7.44 37.02 -24.94
C VAL A 268 7.12 38.51 -24.94
N GLY A 269 8.15 39.37 -24.83
CA GLY A 269 7.98 40.81 -25.01
C GLY A 269 9.03 41.69 -24.33
N ALA A 270 10.31 41.53 -24.66
CA ALA A 270 11.32 42.55 -24.35
C ALA A 270 12.45 42.53 -25.38
N SER A 271 12.12 42.89 -26.62
CA SER A 271 13.11 43.34 -27.61
C SER A 271 13.03 44.86 -27.74
N ASN A 272 14.18 45.50 -27.56
CA ASN A 272 14.57 46.88 -27.83
C ASN A 272 14.25 47.99 -26.80
N GLY A 273 15.32 48.37 -26.09
CA GLY A 273 15.80 49.76 -26.06
C GLY A 273 15.31 50.62 -24.89
N THR A 274 16.14 50.79 -23.87
CA THR A 274 16.96 52.01 -23.65
C THR A 274 17.69 51.90 -22.31
N SER A 275 18.95 52.31 -22.33
CA SER A 275 19.84 52.47 -21.20
C SER A 275 19.33 53.52 -20.21
N ASP A 276 19.17 53.15 -18.94
CA ASP A 276 19.56 54.06 -17.86
C ASP A 276 20.01 53.28 -16.63
N GLY A 277 21.13 53.71 -16.08
CA GLY A 277 21.89 53.00 -15.05
C GLY A 277 21.41 53.37 -13.65
N THR A 278 20.88 52.40 -12.92
CA THR A 278 20.81 52.45 -11.46
C THR A 278 21.08 51.05 -10.89
N ASN A 279 22.08 50.99 -10.00
CA ASN A 279 22.58 49.80 -9.32
C ASN A 279 21.47 48.92 -8.72
N GLY A 280 21.27 47.74 -9.31
CA GLY A 280 20.48 46.66 -8.73
C GLY A 280 21.34 45.85 -7.75
N VAL A 281 21.06 46.02 -6.47
CA VAL A 281 21.51 45.14 -5.38
C VAL A 281 21.01 43.72 -5.65
N ASN A 282 21.90 42.73 -5.51
CA ASN A 282 21.69 41.28 -5.58
C ASN A 282 20.23 40.83 -5.33
N GLY A 283 19.46 40.68 -6.40
CA GLY A 283 18.23 39.90 -6.36
C GLY A 283 18.60 38.43 -6.30
N ALA A 284 18.56 37.85 -5.10
CA ALA A 284 18.43 36.39 -4.98
C ALA A 284 17.21 35.96 -5.82
N PRO A 285 17.23 34.78 -6.47
CA PRO A 285 16.03 34.29 -7.13
C PRO A 285 14.95 34.23 -6.05
N GLU A 286 13.85 34.97 -6.22
CA GLU A 286 12.65 34.75 -5.41
C GLU A 286 12.30 33.27 -5.58
N GLU A 287 12.59 32.47 -4.54
CA GLU A 287 12.18 31.08 -4.51
C GLU A 287 10.68 31.07 -4.81
N ASP A 288 10.26 30.30 -5.82
CA ASP A 288 8.86 30.16 -6.23
C ASP A 288 8.03 29.77 -4.97
N LEU A 289 7.49 30.76 -4.25
CA LEU A 289 6.76 30.52 -3.01
C LEU A 289 5.43 29.84 -3.36
N ASP A 290 5.25 28.63 -2.84
CA ASP A 290 4.00 27.89 -2.98
C ASP A 290 2.81 28.73 -2.47
N PRO A 291 1.63 28.59 -3.09
CA PRO A 291 0.48 29.42 -2.73
C PRO A 291 0.14 29.28 -1.25
N ALA A 292 -0.22 30.40 -0.61
CA ALA A 292 -0.67 30.40 0.76
C ALA A 292 -1.93 29.55 0.91
N LEU A 293 -1.89 28.57 1.80
CA LEU A 293 -3.03 27.72 2.14
C LEU A 293 -4.03 28.48 3.01
N ASP A 294 -5.32 28.16 2.88
CA ASP A 294 -6.35 28.76 3.74
C ASP A 294 -6.11 28.31 5.20
N PRO A 295 -5.87 29.25 6.15
CA PRO A 295 -5.56 28.91 7.53
C PRO A 295 -6.69 28.14 8.23
N LYS A 296 -7.94 28.32 7.82
CA LYS A 296 -9.11 27.64 8.43
C LYS A 296 -9.31 26.22 7.92
N GLN A 297 -8.59 25.83 6.87
CA GLN A 297 -8.75 24.51 6.27
C GLN A 297 -8.31 23.43 7.26
N VAL A 298 -9.20 22.46 7.53
CA VAL A 298 -8.87 21.27 8.32
C VAL A 298 -8.34 20.19 7.39
N ILE A 299 -7.17 19.67 7.72
CA ILE A 299 -6.46 18.63 6.96
C ILE A 299 -6.25 17.38 7.81
N ARG A 300 -6.12 16.24 7.13
CA ARG A 300 -5.80 14.94 7.74
C ARG A 300 -5.01 14.07 6.76
N ILE A 301 -4.63 12.89 7.22
CA ILE A 301 -3.90 11.90 6.41
C ILE A 301 -4.88 11.06 5.61
N ASN A 302 -4.54 10.86 4.33
CA ASN A 302 -5.26 9.97 3.43
C ASN A 302 -4.62 8.58 3.43
N TYR A 303 -5.15 7.68 4.27
CA TYR A 303 -4.62 6.32 4.36
C TYR A 303 -4.83 5.50 3.07
N GLU A 304 -5.87 5.76 2.27
CA GLU A 304 -6.08 5.02 1.01
C GLU A 304 -4.92 5.26 0.03
N LYS A 305 -4.45 6.52 -0.07
CA LYS A 305 -3.29 6.84 -0.90
C LYS A 305 -2.00 6.30 -0.32
N CYS A 306 -1.83 6.36 1.00
CA CYS A 306 -0.69 5.72 1.66
C CYS A 306 -0.62 4.22 1.35
N LEU A 307 -1.76 3.53 1.24
CA LEU A 307 -1.79 2.11 0.88
C LEU A 307 -1.34 1.84 -0.56
N VAL A 308 -1.65 2.74 -1.51
CA VAL A 308 -1.15 2.64 -2.89
C VAL A 308 0.38 2.69 -2.90
N ASP A 309 0.97 3.62 -2.15
CA ASP A 309 2.42 3.77 -2.10
C ASP A 309 3.09 2.61 -1.34
N LEU A 310 2.46 2.10 -0.27
CA LEU A 310 2.90 0.89 0.43
C LEU A 310 2.83 -0.36 -0.46
N ARG A 311 1.78 -0.50 -1.28
CA ARG A 311 1.69 -1.57 -2.30
C ARG A 311 2.84 -1.48 -3.27
N ASN A 312 3.11 -0.29 -3.80
CA ASN A 312 4.20 -0.09 -4.75
C ASN A 312 5.55 -0.46 -4.13
N ARG A 313 5.80 -0.07 -2.87
CA ARG A 313 7.01 -0.47 -2.15
C ARG A 313 7.11 -1.98 -2.00
N ARG A 314 6.01 -2.66 -1.68
CA ARG A 314 5.98 -4.13 -1.57
C ARG A 314 6.25 -4.81 -2.91
N LEU A 315 5.68 -4.30 -3.99
CA LEU A 315 5.91 -4.79 -5.36
C LEU A 315 7.39 -4.61 -5.78
N VAL A 316 8.00 -3.46 -5.48
CA VAL A 316 9.44 -3.23 -5.70
C VAL A 316 10.28 -4.22 -4.90
N GLN A 317 9.92 -4.48 -3.64
CA GLN A 317 10.62 -5.47 -2.83
C GLN A 317 10.54 -6.87 -3.45
N PHE A 318 9.37 -7.30 -3.90
CA PHE A 318 9.21 -8.59 -4.59
C PHE A 318 10.10 -8.70 -5.82
N VAL A 319 10.18 -7.66 -6.66
CA VAL A 319 11.08 -7.65 -7.83
C VAL A 319 12.54 -7.66 -7.40
N SER A 320 12.90 -6.98 -6.32
CA SER A 320 14.26 -6.95 -5.80
C SER A 320 14.73 -8.33 -5.33
N GLU A 321 13.83 -9.09 -4.70
CA GLU A 321 14.10 -10.44 -4.19
C GLU A 321 14.12 -11.51 -5.31
N THR A 322 13.42 -11.28 -6.43
CA THR A 322 13.25 -12.26 -7.50
C THR A 322 14.14 -12.04 -8.73
N ILE A 323 14.31 -10.78 -9.15
CA ILE A 323 15.04 -10.42 -10.37
C ILE A 323 16.33 -9.67 -10.03
N GLY A 324 16.26 -8.66 -9.16
CA GLY A 324 17.43 -7.91 -8.68
C GLY A 324 17.17 -6.42 -8.44
N GLU A 325 18.14 -5.77 -7.78
CA GLU A 325 18.03 -4.38 -7.29
C GLU A 325 17.88 -3.34 -8.40
N MET A 326 18.57 -3.50 -9.53
CA MET A 326 18.53 -2.53 -10.63
C MET A 326 17.18 -2.56 -11.35
N THR A 327 16.69 -3.77 -11.63
CA THR A 327 15.37 -3.98 -12.23
C THR A 327 14.25 -3.51 -11.30
N SER A 328 14.39 -3.72 -9.98
CA SER A 328 13.42 -3.23 -9.00
C SER A 328 13.41 -1.70 -8.90
N TYR A 329 14.57 -1.05 -9.03
CA TYR A 329 14.65 0.41 -9.11
C TYR A 329 13.93 0.96 -10.34
N VAL A 330 14.15 0.39 -11.53
CA VAL A 330 13.43 0.73 -12.76
C VAL A 330 11.92 0.56 -12.58
N TYR A 331 11.51 -0.58 -12.02
CA TYR A 331 10.11 -0.86 -11.74
C TYR A 331 9.49 0.14 -10.76
N GLY A 332 10.24 0.57 -9.74
CA GLY A 332 9.79 1.60 -8.79
C GLY A 332 9.54 2.97 -9.45
N VAL A 333 10.34 3.35 -10.46
CA VAL A 333 10.10 4.57 -11.25
C VAL A 333 8.85 4.42 -12.10
N LEU A 334 8.67 3.28 -12.79
CA LEU A 334 7.47 2.99 -13.57
C LEU A 334 6.20 3.06 -12.70
N LEU A 335 6.20 2.40 -11.54
CA LEU A 335 5.07 2.40 -10.62
C LEU A 335 4.73 3.82 -10.12
N ARG A 336 5.73 4.66 -9.85
CA ARG A 336 5.49 6.05 -9.44
C ARG A 336 4.78 6.85 -10.53
N LEU A 337 5.13 6.64 -11.79
CA LEU A 337 4.49 7.31 -12.92
C LEU A 337 3.05 6.83 -13.12
N LEU A 338 2.82 5.52 -13.10
CA LEU A 338 1.50 4.91 -13.25
C LEU A 338 0.54 5.28 -12.12
N THR A 339 1.03 5.37 -10.88
CA THR A 339 0.17 5.55 -9.71
C THR A 339 -0.03 7.00 -9.29
N LYS A 340 0.47 7.98 -10.06
CA LYS A 340 0.35 9.41 -9.71
C LYS A 340 -1.11 9.85 -9.49
N GLN A 341 -2.04 9.33 -10.30
CA GLN A 341 -3.46 9.65 -10.21
C GLN A 341 -4.30 8.53 -9.57
N LEU A 342 -3.68 7.38 -9.27
CA LEU A 342 -4.38 6.24 -8.68
C LEU A 342 -4.70 6.51 -7.21
N PRO A 343 -5.98 6.64 -6.82
CA PRO A 343 -6.34 7.09 -5.47
C PRO A 343 -6.46 5.95 -4.45
N ARG A 344 -6.65 4.70 -4.90
CA ARG A 344 -6.84 3.51 -4.05
C ARG A 344 -6.32 2.25 -4.73
N CYS A 345 -6.04 1.21 -3.93
CA CYS A 345 -5.54 -0.07 -4.44
C CYS A 345 -6.62 -0.91 -5.12
N ARG A 346 -7.83 -0.96 -4.52
CA ARG A 346 -8.96 -1.76 -4.98
C ARG A 346 -10.07 -0.87 -5.51
N LEU A 347 -10.66 -1.31 -6.61
CA LEU A 347 -11.82 -0.66 -7.19
C LEU A 347 -13.04 -0.85 -6.30
N ASP A 348 -13.90 0.15 -6.27
CA ASP A 348 -15.22 0.06 -5.64
C ASP A 348 -16.23 -0.45 -6.68
N PRO A 349 -16.88 -1.60 -6.47
CA PRO A 349 -17.84 -2.15 -7.43
C PRO A 349 -19.01 -1.22 -7.77
N THR A 350 -19.35 -0.29 -6.87
CA THR A 350 -20.46 0.65 -7.06
C THR A 350 -20.04 1.94 -7.76
N MET A 351 -18.76 2.32 -7.66
CA MET A 351 -18.27 3.59 -8.18
C MET A 351 -17.44 3.44 -9.45
N ASP A 352 -16.66 2.37 -9.57
CA ASP A 352 -15.62 2.23 -10.59
C ASP A 352 -15.97 1.22 -11.68
N LEU A 353 -16.98 0.37 -11.46
CA LEU A 353 -17.39 -0.66 -12.42
C LEU A 353 -18.74 -0.31 -13.07
N ASN A 354 -18.83 -0.57 -14.36
CA ASN A 354 -20.05 -0.57 -15.15
C ASN A 354 -20.85 -1.87 -14.91
N PRO A 355 -22.12 -1.95 -15.37
CA PRO A 355 -22.95 -3.15 -15.20
C PRO A 355 -22.32 -4.42 -15.79
N ASP A 356 -21.50 -4.28 -16.83
CA ASP A 356 -20.78 -5.37 -17.48
C ASP A 356 -19.48 -5.76 -16.73
N GLY A 357 -19.21 -5.15 -15.58
CA GLY A 357 -18.01 -5.40 -14.77
C GLY A 357 -16.73 -4.74 -15.30
N GLU A 358 -16.85 -3.88 -16.32
CA GLU A 358 -15.74 -3.12 -16.89
C GLU A 358 -15.50 -1.82 -16.13
N GLU A 359 -14.25 -1.38 -16.03
CA GLU A 359 -13.90 -0.11 -15.41
C GLU A 359 -14.48 1.08 -16.18
N VAL A 360 -15.23 1.96 -15.51
CA VAL A 360 -15.90 3.11 -16.17
C VAL A 360 -14.90 4.15 -16.68
N ASP A 361 -13.80 4.33 -15.95
CA ASP A 361 -12.74 5.30 -16.24
C ASP A 361 -11.39 4.57 -16.37
N ALA A 362 -11.32 3.55 -17.24
CA ALA A 362 -10.13 2.73 -17.50
C ALA A 362 -8.97 3.50 -18.19
N GLU A 363 -8.82 4.80 -17.95
CA GLU A 363 -7.71 5.63 -18.43
C GLU A 363 -6.41 5.30 -17.66
N HIS A 364 -6.02 4.02 -17.66
CA HIS A 364 -4.68 3.61 -17.29
C HIS A 364 -3.73 4.01 -18.41
N ARG A 365 -3.38 5.30 -18.44
CA ARG A 365 -2.40 5.85 -19.38
C ARG A 365 -1.11 5.02 -19.30
N PRO A 366 -0.72 4.31 -20.38
CA PRO A 366 0.55 3.61 -20.38
C PRO A 366 1.69 4.62 -20.31
N VAL A 367 2.81 4.19 -19.72
CA VAL A 367 4.02 5.01 -19.57
C VAL A 367 4.99 4.64 -20.66
N THR A 368 5.57 5.64 -21.33
CA THR A 368 6.55 5.40 -22.39
C THR A 368 7.95 5.16 -21.82
N THR A 369 8.81 4.48 -22.57
CA THR A 369 10.22 4.31 -22.20
C THR A 369 10.93 5.65 -21.97
N ASP A 370 10.63 6.67 -22.78
CA ASP A 370 11.19 8.01 -22.65
C ASP A 370 10.76 8.69 -21.34
N GLU A 371 9.49 8.58 -20.94
CA GLU A 371 9.02 9.12 -19.66
C GLU A 371 9.74 8.50 -18.46
N ILE A 372 10.06 7.20 -18.53
CA ILE A 372 10.83 6.50 -17.49
C ILE A 372 12.28 7.02 -17.50
N LEU A 373 12.89 7.19 -18.66
CA LEU A 373 14.26 7.73 -18.78
C LEU A 373 14.38 9.14 -18.18
N ASP A 374 13.40 10.01 -18.45
CA ASP A 374 13.37 11.38 -17.93
C ASP A 374 13.28 11.43 -16.40
N ASN A 375 12.72 10.39 -15.77
CA ASN A 375 12.57 10.28 -14.32
C ASN A 375 13.64 9.41 -13.65
N LEU A 376 14.53 8.79 -14.42
CA LEU A 376 15.66 8.01 -13.90
C LEU A 376 16.85 8.92 -13.60
N ARG A 377 17.52 8.66 -12.47
CA ARG A 377 18.77 9.38 -12.14
C ARG A 377 19.85 9.05 -13.17
N THR A 378 20.46 10.08 -13.76
CA THR A 378 21.53 9.93 -14.76
C THR A 378 22.76 9.18 -14.25
N ALA A 379 23.05 9.27 -12.95
CA ALA A 379 24.16 8.59 -12.29
C ALA A 379 23.98 7.07 -12.16
N VAL A 380 22.78 6.54 -12.39
CA VAL A 380 22.49 5.10 -12.25
C VAL A 380 22.95 4.37 -13.51
N ASP A 381 23.77 3.32 -13.33
CA ASP A 381 24.25 2.46 -14.41
C ASP A 381 23.23 1.35 -14.71
N LEU A 382 22.53 1.47 -15.84
CA LEU A 382 21.52 0.50 -16.28
C LEU A 382 22.13 -0.74 -16.96
N SER A 383 23.46 -0.83 -17.09
CA SER A 383 24.09 -2.05 -17.61
C SER A 383 24.20 -3.16 -16.55
N LEU A 384 23.93 -2.83 -15.29
CA LEU A 384 24.01 -3.75 -14.15
C LEU A 384 22.74 -4.59 -14.02
N GLY A 385 22.89 -5.87 -13.66
CA GLY A 385 21.77 -6.78 -13.40
C GLY A 385 21.33 -7.65 -14.57
N PHE A 386 21.98 -7.55 -15.73
CA PHE A 386 21.80 -8.52 -16.82
C PHE A 386 22.62 -9.79 -16.57
N GLY A 387 21.96 -10.94 -16.62
CA GLY A 387 22.61 -12.24 -16.64
C GLY A 387 23.30 -12.53 -17.97
N LYS A 388 23.99 -13.67 -18.06
CA LYS A 388 24.54 -14.23 -19.30
C LYS A 388 23.61 -15.35 -19.80
N PRO A 389 22.46 -15.04 -20.42
CA PRO A 389 21.57 -16.09 -20.95
C PRO A 389 22.24 -16.81 -22.12
N GLN A 390 22.03 -18.13 -22.23
CA GLN A 390 22.45 -18.84 -23.44
C GLN A 390 21.52 -18.44 -24.60
N VAL A 391 22.08 -18.23 -25.80
CA VAL A 391 21.33 -17.73 -26.98
C VAL A 391 20.11 -18.61 -27.34
N LYS A 392 20.11 -19.89 -26.95
CA LYS A 392 19.01 -20.83 -27.19
C LYS A 392 17.86 -20.73 -26.18
N GLU A 393 18.03 -19.98 -25.09
CA GLU A 393 17.05 -19.86 -24.00
C GLU A 393 16.21 -18.58 -24.11
N ILE A 394 16.48 -17.71 -25.09
CA ILE A 394 15.81 -16.41 -25.24
C ILE A 394 14.95 -16.44 -26.50
N SER A 395 13.63 -16.35 -26.33
CA SER A 395 12.73 -16.09 -27.45
C SER A 395 12.50 -14.59 -27.57
N SER A 396 13.29 -13.91 -28.41
CA SER A 396 13.12 -12.47 -28.66
C SER A 396 11.70 -12.12 -29.13
N LYS A 397 11.08 -13.01 -29.92
CA LYS A 397 9.69 -12.85 -30.39
C LYS A 397 8.66 -12.95 -29.26
N ALA A 398 8.91 -13.77 -28.23
CA ALA A 398 8.02 -13.86 -27.07
C ALA A 398 8.19 -12.65 -26.15
N ALA A 399 9.44 -12.24 -25.90
CA ALA A 399 9.77 -11.07 -25.10
C ALA A 399 9.12 -9.79 -25.64
N GLU A 400 9.18 -9.60 -26.96
CA GLU A 400 8.69 -8.39 -27.63
C GLU A 400 7.20 -8.43 -27.97
N LYS A 401 6.50 -9.51 -27.62
CA LYS A 401 5.08 -9.65 -27.92
C LYS A 401 4.28 -8.51 -27.28
N ILE A 402 3.64 -7.71 -28.12
CA ILE A 402 2.73 -6.65 -27.67
C ILE A 402 1.39 -7.28 -27.31
N THR A 403 0.90 -6.96 -26.12
CA THR A 403 -0.42 -7.35 -25.64
C THR A 403 -1.20 -6.09 -25.26
N GLU A 404 -2.07 -5.63 -26.15
CA GLU A 404 -2.82 -4.38 -25.98
C GLU A 404 -3.82 -4.45 -24.82
N GLN A 405 -4.46 -5.61 -24.63
CA GLN A 405 -5.47 -5.83 -23.60
C GLN A 405 -4.92 -6.60 -22.39
N PRO A 406 -5.46 -6.36 -21.18
CA PRO A 406 -5.10 -7.12 -20.00
C PRO A 406 -5.51 -8.60 -20.16
N PRO A 407 -4.83 -9.53 -19.45
CA PRO A 407 -5.18 -10.94 -19.48
C PRO A 407 -6.60 -11.13 -18.93
N LYS A 408 -7.49 -11.72 -19.76
CA LYS A 408 -8.84 -12.08 -19.32
C LYS A 408 -8.76 -13.08 -18.17
N ALA A 409 -9.57 -12.87 -17.14
CA ALA A 409 -9.72 -13.86 -16.08
C ALA A 409 -10.16 -15.20 -16.70
N LYS A 410 -9.47 -16.29 -16.36
CA LYS A 410 -9.95 -17.63 -16.72
C LYS A 410 -11.25 -17.84 -15.94
N LEU A 411 -12.39 -17.68 -16.62
CA LEU A 411 -13.67 -18.10 -16.10
C LEU A 411 -13.62 -19.63 -16.03
N PHE A 412 -13.40 -20.16 -14.83
CA PHE A 412 -13.88 -21.51 -14.54
C PHE A 412 -15.40 -21.41 -14.64
N ILE A 413 -15.99 -22.13 -15.59
CA ILE A 413 -17.44 -22.18 -15.78
C ILE A 413 -18.04 -22.49 -14.40
N ALA A 414 -18.63 -21.47 -13.79
CA ALA A 414 -19.45 -21.64 -12.60
C ALA A 414 -20.64 -22.49 -13.03
N GLU A 415 -20.91 -23.53 -12.24
CA GLU A 415 -22.00 -24.49 -12.41
C GLU A 415 -23.19 -23.83 -13.08
N ALA A 416 -23.46 -24.24 -14.33
CA ALA A 416 -24.75 -23.95 -14.93
C ALA A 416 -25.81 -24.51 -13.97
N GLU A 417 -26.75 -23.66 -13.53
CA GLU A 417 -27.97 -24.14 -12.90
C GLU A 417 -28.67 -25.04 -13.93
N VAL A 418 -28.45 -26.35 -13.80
CA VAL A 418 -29.16 -27.34 -14.62
C VAL A 418 -30.56 -27.47 -14.03
N GLU A 419 -31.47 -26.63 -14.51
CA GLU A 419 -32.88 -27.02 -14.56
C GLU A 419 -32.96 -28.24 -15.48
N GLY A 420 -33.40 -29.36 -14.89
CA GLY A 420 -33.38 -30.64 -15.56
C GLY A 420 -34.33 -30.68 -16.75
N ASP A 421 -33.82 -31.16 -17.88
CA ASP A 421 -34.49 -32.26 -18.57
C ASP A 421 -33.45 -33.12 -19.30
N ALA A 422 -33.57 -34.44 -19.14
CA ALA A 422 -32.72 -35.40 -19.81
C ALA A 422 -33.25 -35.60 -21.23
N SER A 423 -32.53 -35.09 -22.23
CA SER A 423 -32.79 -35.47 -23.62
C SER A 423 -31.50 -35.94 -24.28
N ALA A 424 -31.56 -37.18 -24.75
CA ALA A 424 -30.58 -37.79 -25.62
C ALA A 424 -30.89 -37.35 -27.06
N ASP A 425 -29.94 -36.70 -27.73
CA ASP A 425 -29.60 -37.06 -29.10
C ASP A 425 -28.27 -36.44 -29.52
N GLU A 426 -27.53 -37.19 -30.33
CA GLU A 426 -26.22 -36.84 -30.85
C GLU A 426 -26.31 -35.83 -32.01
N SER A 427 -25.33 -34.93 -32.09
CA SER A 427 -24.69 -34.61 -33.38
C SER A 427 -23.32 -33.98 -33.11
N ASP A 428 -22.31 -34.76 -33.46
CA ASP A 428 -20.90 -34.41 -33.57
C ASP A 428 -20.73 -33.40 -34.71
N ASP A 429 -20.41 -32.13 -34.38
CA ASP A 429 -19.94 -31.15 -35.37
C ASP A 429 -18.56 -30.66 -34.96
N GLY A 430 -17.57 -31.17 -35.71
CA GLY A 430 -16.16 -30.91 -35.51
C GLY A 430 -15.80 -29.49 -35.90
N SER A 431 -15.24 -28.74 -34.95
CA SER A 431 -14.56 -27.47 -35.23
C SER A 431 -13.08 -27.55 -34.86
N SER A 432 -12.29 -27.11 -35.82
CA SER A 432 -10.88 -27.36 -36.07
C SER A 432 -9.93 -26.84 -34.99
N SER A 433 -9.09 -27.75 -34.49
CA SER A 433 -7.81 -27.44 -33.86
C SER A 433 -6.78 -27.04 -34.93
N GLU A 434 -6.44 -25.76 -35.01
CA GLU A 434 -5.28 -25.28 -35.78
C GLU A 434 -3.99 -25.68 -35.04
N GLU A 435 -3.30 -26.69 -35.55
CA GLU A 435 -1.89 -26.95 -35.23
C GLU A 435 -1.00 -25.96 -36.00
N PRO A 436 0.04 -25.36 -35.38
CA PRO A 436 1.05 -24.64 -36.13
C PRO A 436 1.96 -25.63 -36.88
N GLY A 437 1.79 -25.67 -38.20
CA GLY A 437 2.60 -26.44 -39.13
C GLY A 437 4.09 -26.12 -39.01
N TYR A 438 4.88 -27.19 -38.89
CA TYR A 438 6.33 -27.18 -38.99
C TYR A 438 6.69 -26.99 -40.48
N ASP A 439 7.03 -25.76 -40.87
CA ASP A 439 7.45 -25.46 -42.24
C ASP A 439 8.93 -25.82 -42.41
N SER A 440 9.18 -26.96 -43.06
CA SER A 440 10.52 -27.44 -43.41
C SER A 440 10.89 -26.96 -44.81
N ASP A 441 11.36 -25.72 -44.93
CA ASP A 441 11.93 -25.19 -46.16
C ASP A 441 13.35 -24.69 -45.92
N PHE A 442 14.33 -25.59 -46.11
CA PHE A 442 15.74 -25.21 -46.25
C PHE A 442 16.26 -25.75 -47.58
N LYS A 443 16.29 -24.86 -48.58
CA LYS A 443 16.96 -25.08 -49.86
C LYS A 443 18.49 -25.07 -49.65
N ASP A 444 19.13 -26.09 -50.20
CA ASP A 444 20.58 -26.23 -50.36
C ASP A 444 21.24 -25.00 -51.00
N GLN A 445 22.33 -24.52 -50.39
CA GLN A 445 23.42 -23.83 -51.09
C GLN A 445 24.79 -24.21 -50.48
N PRO A 446 25.86 -24.29 -51.30
CA PRO A 446 27.02 -25.12 -51.03
C PRO A 446 28.04 -24.44 -50.10
N ALA A 447 28.78 -25.30 -49.38
CA ALA A 447 29.86 -24.93 -48.47
C ALA A 447 31.03 -24.21 -49.16
N PRO A 448 31.64 -23.18 -48.53
CA PRO A 448 33.00 -22.79 -48.84
C PRO A 448 33.99 -23.54 -47.94
N ALA A 449 35.11 -23.90 -48.57
CA ALA A 449 36.20 -24.69 -48.04
C ALA A 449 36.87 -24.10 -46.78
N ALA A 450 37.42 -25.02 -45.98
CA ALA A 450 38.25 -24.77 -44.83
C ALA A 450 39.46 -23.87 -45.16
N ASN A 451 39.73 -22.90 -44.28
CA ASN A 451 41.10 -22.48 -43.97
C ASN A 451 41.16 -21.72 -42.64
N GLY A 452 42.11 -22.14 -41.79
CA GLY A 452 42.89 -21.23 -40.94
C GLY A 452 42.26 -20.72 -39.65
N SER A 453 42.37 -21.54 -38.60
CA SER A 453 42.68 -21.16 -37.21
C SER A 453 42.58 -19.68 -36.80
N LYS A 454 41.53 -19.36 -36.05
CA LYS A 454 41.62 -18.50 -34.87
C LYS A 454 40.49 -18.87 -33.92
N VAL A 455 40.81 -19.63 -32.87
CA VAL A 455 39.88 -19.85 -31.75
C VAL A 455 39.78 -18.52 -31.01
N GLN A 456 38.77 -17.71 -31.36
CA GLN A 456 38.36 -16.58 -30.54
C GLN A 456 37.65 -17.14 -29.33
N PHE A 457 38.28 -17.03 -28.16
CA PHE A 457 37.59 -17.21 -26.89
C PHE A 457 36.39 -16.27 -26.87
N ALA A 458 35.19 -16.83 -26.73
CA ALA A 458 33.93 -16.08 -26.64
C ALA A 458 33.85 -15.36 -25.29
N ASP A 459 34.61 -14.28 -25.14
CA ASP A 459 34.54 -13.34 -24.00
C ASP A 459 33.55 -12.19 -24.28
N GLY A 460 32.62 -12.39 -25.22
CA GLY A 460 31.89 -11.33 -25.91
C GLY A 460 30.58 -10.84 -25.28
N SER A 461 29.96 -11.58 -24.35
CA SER A 461 28.60 -11.23 -23.88
C SER A 461 28.58 -10.04 -22.90
N ASP A 462 29.61 -9.85 -22.08
CA ASP A 462 29.72 -8.71 -21.15
C ASP A 462 29.81 -7.36 -21.89
N THR A 463 30.16 -7.40 -23.18
CA THR A 463 30.25 -6.20 -24.00
C THR A 463 28.96 -5.84 -24.71
N HIS A 464 28.01 -6.76 -24.91
CA HIS A 464 26.78 -6.47 -25.66
C HIS A 464 25.92 -5.43 -24.93
N TRP A 465 25.62 -5.67 -23.64
CA TRP A 465 24.77 -4.79 -22.85
C TRP A 465 25.42 -3.43 -22.58
N LYS A 466 26.74 -3.39 -22.40
CA LYS A 466 27.52 -2.14 -22.26
C LYS A 466 27.64 -1.35 -23.56
N ARG A 467 27.57 -2.01 -24.73
CA ARG A 467 27.53 -1.34 -26.04
C ARG A 467 26.13 -0.82 -26.38
N MET A 468 25.10 -1.35 -25.75
CA MET A 468 23.73 -0.89 -25.95
C MET A 468 23.54 0.52 -25.37
N GLY A 469 22.81 1.38 -26.08
CA GLY A 469 22.46 2.70 -25.56
C GLY A 469 21.60 2.60 -24.29
N ARG A 470 21.64 3.64 -23.45
CA ARG A 470 20.84 3.72 -22.21
C ARG A 470 19.35 3.39 -22.40
N PRO A 471 18.66 3.83 -23.47
CA PRO A 471 17.28 3.42 -23.75
C PRO A 471 17.12 1.91 -23.99
N GLY A 472 18.07 1.29 -24.71
CA GLY A 472 18.06 -0.15 -24.96
C GLY A 472 18.32 -0.95 -23.68
N GLN A 473 19.23 -0.49 -22.82
CA GLN A 473 19.45 -1.08 -21.49
C GLN A 473 18.18 -1.00 -20.65
N LEU A 474 17.52 0.16 -20.58
CA LEU A 474 16.26 0.30 -19.86
C LEU A 474 15.19 -0.67 -20.40
N ARG A 475 15.03 -0.72 -21.73
CA ARG A 475 14.07 -1.61 -22.38
C ARG A 475 14.30 -3.07 -21.99
N GLN A 476 15.56 -3.51 -21.88
CA GLN A 476 15.87 -4.86 -21.46
C GLN A 476 15.39 -5.15 -20.01
N HIS A 477 15.52 -4.22 -19.07
CA HIS A 477 14.95 -4.38 -17.73
C HIS A 477 13.41 -4.50 -17.75
N LEU A 478 12.75 -3.74 -18.63
CA LEU A 478 11.29 -3.79 -18.78
C LEU A 478 10.82 -5.12 -19.39
N LEU A 479 11.57 -5.67 -20.34
CA LEU A 479 11.31 -7.00 -20.90
C LEU A 479 11.47 -8.11 -19.85
N LEU A 480 12.51 -8.04 -19.00
CA LEU A 480 12.68 -8.98 -17.88
C LEU A 480 11.49 -8.98 -16.92
N LEU A 481 10.91 -7.80 -16.67
CA LEU A 481 9.71 -7.67 -15.85
C LEU A 481 8.48 -8.29 -16.54
N ALA A 482 8.36 -8.14 -17.87
CA ALA A 482 7.25 -8.67 -18.63
C ALA A 482 7.27 -10.20 -18.76
N GLU A 483 8.45 -10.80 -18.93
CA GLU A 483 8.63 -12.26 -19.04
C GLU A 483 8.64 -12.99 -17.70
N SER A 484 8.67 -12.26 -16.58
CA SER A 484 8.63 -12.88 -15.25
C SER A 484 7.38 -13.76 -15.06
N SER A 485 7.47 -14.77 -14.19
CA SER A 485 6.35 -15.69 -13.92
C SER A 485 5.08 -15.00 -13.39
N GLN A 486 5.24 -13.81 -12.79
CA GLN A 486 4.15 -13.00 -12.27
C GLN A 486 3.68 -11.92 -13.25
N HIS A 487 4.37 -11.74 -14.38
CA HIS A 487 4.09 -10.71 -15.39
C HIS A 487 3.96 -9.31 -14.77
N PHE A 488 4.99 -8.86 -14.04
CA PHE A 488 4.99 -7.57 -13.32
C PHE A 488 4.66 -6.36 -14.20
N VAL A 489 4.99 -6.42 -15.50
CA VAL A 489 4.76 -5.34 -16.46
C VAL A 489 4.18 -5.93 -17.74
N ARG A 490 3.26 -5.22 -18.37
CA ARG A 490 2.74 -5.53 -19.70
C ARG A 490 3.29 -4.57 -20.75
N HIS A 491 3.80 -5.12 -21.85
CA HIS A 491 4.19 -4.38 -23.05
C HIS A 491 2.93 -4.16 -23.90
N CYS A 492 2.32 -2.98 -23.80
CA CYS A 492 1.00 -2.70 -24.35
C CYS A 492 1.01 -1.96 -25.70
N GLY A 493 2.16 -1.46 -26.13
CA GLY A 493 2.35 -0.78 -27.40
C GLY A 493 3.83 -0.53 -27.67
N GLN A 494 4.16 0.13 -28.77
CA GLN A 494 5.54 0.45 -29.10
C GLN A 494 6.15 1.38 -28.04
N ASP A 495 7.12 0.86 -27.28
CA ASP A 495 7.76 1.53 -26.14
C ASP A 495 6.79 1.98 -25.05
N GLN A 496 5.63 1.32 -24.94
CA GLN A 496 4.59 1.61 -23.96
C GLN A 496 4.42 0.45 -22.96
N TRP A 497 4.37 0.82 -21.69
CA TRP A 497 4.41 -0.12 -20.57
C TRP A 497 3.32 0.21 -19.55
N THR A 498 2.69 -0.82 -19.01
CA THR A 498 1.68 -0.67 -17.96
C THR A 498 1.75 -1.82 -16.96
N VAL A 499 1.02 -1.71 -15.85
CA VAL A 499 0.93 -2.75 -14.81
C VAL A 499 -0.53 -3.08 -14.59
N ASP A 500 -0.90 -4.33 -14.87
CA ASP A 500 -2.24 -4.82 -14.60
C ASP A 500 -2.33 -5.25 -13.12
N PHE A 501 -2.64 -4.29 -12.24
CA PHE A 501 -2.57 -4.51 -10.78
C PHE A 501 -3.48 -5.67 -10.31
N GLU A 502 -4.70 -5.79 -10.81
CA GLU A 502 -5.64 -6.81 -10.33
C GLU A 502 -5.18 -8.25 -10.66
N PRO A 503 -4.81 -8.60 -11.92
CA PRO A 503 -4.19 -9.88 -12.23
C PRO A 503 -2.88 -10.13 -11.46
N LEU A 504 -2.00 -9.13 -11.39
CA LEU A 504 -0.73 -9.24 -10.68
C LEU A 504 -0.94 -9.55 -9.19
N MET A 505 -1.83 -8.81 -8.52
CA MET A 505 -2.10 -9.01 -7.11
C MET A 505 -2.77 -10.37 -6.86
N ARG A 506 -3.64 -10.84 -7.75
CA ARG A 506 -4.19 -12.20 -7.68
C ARG A 506 -3.10 -13.27 -7.74
N ALA A 507 -2.18 -13.15 -8.69
CA ALA A 507 -1.07 -14.09 -8.85
C ALA A 507 -0.12 -14.09 -7.64
N LEU A 508 0.16 -12.91 -7.07
CA LEU A 508 0.95 -12.79 -5.83
C LEU A 508 0.23 -13.37 -4.61
N ARG A 509 -1.09 -13.14 -4.46
CA ARG A 509 -1.90 -13.77 -3.39
C ARG A 509 -1.89 -15.29 -3.51
N GLU A 510 -1.99 -15.84 -4.72
CA GLU A 510 -1.91 -17.27 -4.95
C GLU A 510 -0.53 -17.84 -4.64
N ALA A 511 0.55 -17.15 -5.03
CA ALA A 511 1.93 -17.54 -4.73
C ALA A 511 2.21 -17.53 -3.22
N GLU A 512 1.70 -16.55 -2.49
CA GLU A 512 1.83 -16.49 -1.02
C GLU A 512 1.03 -17.60 -0.33
N LEU A 513 -0.17 -17.92 -0.81
CA LEU A 513 -0.94 -19.06 -0.33
C LEU A 513 -0.20 -20.38 -0.58
N ASP A 514 0.39 -20.54 -1.76
CA ASP A 514 1.22 -21.71 -2.10
C ASP A 514 2.41 -21.86 -1.16
N ALA A 515 3.10 -20.75 -0.85
CA ALA A 515 4.22 -20.74 0.08
C ALA A 515 3.79 -21.12 1.51
N VAL A 516 2.62 -20.66 1.95
CA VAL A 516 2.06 -21.06 3.24
C VAL A 516 1.73 -22.55 3.25
N ILE A 517 1.05 -23.06 2.21
CA ILE A 517 0.68 -24.48 2.11
C ILE A 517 1.92 -25.38 2.04
N GLU A 518 2.97 -24.98 1.31
CA GLU A 518 4.23 -25.74 1.27
C GLU A 518 4.90 -25.76 2.65
N ARG A 519 4.86 -24.67 3.41
CA ARG A 519 5.44 -24.63 4.76
C ARG A 519 4.64 -25.44 5.78
N THR A 520 3.31 -25.48 5.67
CA THR A 520 2.45 -26.20 6.62
C THR A 520 2.28 -27.67 6.29
N SER A 521 2.12 -27.98 5.00
CA SER A 521 1.76 -29.31 4.49
C SER A 521 2.76 -29.86 3.48
N GLY A 522 3.90 -29.21 3.26
CA GLY A 522 4.94 -29.72 2.36
C GLY A 522 4.54 -29.75 0.89
N ARG A 523 5.49 -30.19 0.06
CA ARG A 523 5.35 -30.20 -1.41
C ARG A 523 4.23 -31.09 -1.93
N GLN A 524 3.94 -32.20 -1.24
CA GLN A 524 2.84 -33.10 -1.60
C GLN A 524 1.48 -32.42 -1.40
N GLY A 525 1.30 -31.68 -0.30
CA GLY A 525 0.07 -30.92 -0.06
C GLY A 525 -0.11 -29.82 -1.10
N LEU A 526 0.95 -29.06 -1.38
CA LEU A 526 0.94 -28.03 -2.42
C LEU A 526 0.57 -28.60 -3.80
N ARG A 527 1.13 -29.76 -4.18
CA ARG A 527 0.78 -30.43 -5.43
C ARG A 527 -0.72 -30.75 -5.50
N LEU A 528 -1.28 -31.35 -4.45
CA LEU A 528 -2.70 -31.69 -4.41
C LEU A 528 -3.59 -30.45 -4.52
N VAL A 529 -3.25 -29.36 -3.82
CA VAL A 529 -4.01 -28.10 -3.91
C VAL A 529 -3.93 -27.50 -5.31
N ARG A 530 -2.75 -27.49 -5.95
CA ARG A 530 -2.61 -27.01 -7.33
C ARG A 530 -3.46 -27.82 -8.32
N ILE A 531 -3.53 -29.14 -8.14
CA ILE A 531 -4.40 -30.01 -8.94
C ILE A 531 -5.88 -29.66 -8.73
N LEU A 532 -6.31 -29.48 -7.48
CA LEU A 532 -7.69 -29.10 -7.16
C LEU A 532 -8.06 -27.72 -7.69
N ARG A 533 -7.13 -26.74 -7.67
CA ARG A 533 -7.38 -25.43 -8.28
C ARG A 533 -7.47 -25.48 -9.80
N ALA A 534 -6.68 -26.35 -10.44
CA ALA A 534 -6.69 -26.50 -11.89
C ALA A 534 -7.91 -27.25 -12.41
N ASN A 535 -8.39 -28.26 -11.66
CA ASN A 535 -9.45 -29.17 -12.10
C ASN A 535 -10.80 -28.96 -11.37
N GLY A 536 -10.84 -28.08 -10.38
CA GLY A 536 -12.03 -27.85 -9.55
C GLY A 536 -12.28 -28.97 -8.54
N LYS A 537 -13.52 -29.46 -8.51
CA LYS A 537 -13.97 -30.47 -7.55
C LYS A 537 -13.63 -31.87 -8.05
N LEU A 538 -12.84 -32.64 -7.30
CA LEU A 538 -12.41 -33.98 -7.68
C LEU A 538 -12.82 -35.03 -6.66
N ASP A 539 -13.20 -36.20 -7.14
CA ASP A 539 -13.35 -37.38 -6.29
C ASP A 539 -11.97 -37.95 -5.91
N GLU A 540 -11.94 -38.81 -4.89
CA GLU A 540 -10.67 -39.36 -4.39
C GLU A 540 -9.93 -40.16 -5.46
N LYS A 541 -10.64 -40.89 -6.32
CA LYS A 541 -10.02 -41.72 -7.37
C LYS A 541 -9.39 -40.87 -8.46
N ALA A 542 -10.09 -39.85 -8.97
CA ALA A 542 -9.49 -38.93 -9.95
C ALA A 542 -8.30 -38.18 -9.36
N LEU A 543 -8.42 -37.72 -8.11
CA LEU A 543 -7.33 -37.01 -7.44
C LEU A 543 -6.07 -37.89 -7.31
N MET A 544 -6.22 -39.17 -6.97
CA MET A 544 -5.10 -40.12 -6.92
C MET A 544 -4.44 -40.29 -8.29
N ASN A 545 -5.23 -40.43 -9.35
CA ASN A 545 -4.75 -40.65 -10.71
C ASN A 545 -3.98 -39.43 -11.23
N VAL A 546 -4.51 -38.22 -11.04
CA VAL A 546 -3.86 -36.98 -11.50
C VAL A 546 -2.62 -36.67 -10.65
N ALA A 547 -2.66 -36.92 -9.34
CA ALA A 547 -1.53 -36.65 -8.46
C ALA A 547 -0.39 -37.68 -8.57
N LEU A 548 -0.67 -38.84 -9.18
CA LEU A 548 0.23 -40.00 -9.23
C LEU A 548 0.68 -40.42 -7.82
N MET A 549 -0.27 -40.50 -6.90
CA MET A 549 -0.04 -40.81 -5.49
C MET A 549 -0.82 -42.06 -5.05
N ARG A 550 -0.27 -42.78 -4.06
CA ARG A 550 -0.95 -43.94 -3.47
C ARG A 550 -2.15 -43.50 -2.64
N LYS A 551 -3.19 -44.34 -2.59
CA LYS A 551 -4.43 -44.06 -1.85
C LYS A 551 -4.20 -43.60 -0.41
N ALA A 552 -3.44 -44.37 0.36
CA ALA A 552 -3.18 -44.08 1.77
C ALA A 552 -2.49 -42.71 1.98
N GLU A 553 -1.56 -42.35 1.08
CA GLU A 553 -0.84 -41.08 1.15
C GLU A 553 -1.75 -39.89 0.83
N VAL A 554 -2.59 -40.01 -0.21
CA VAL A 554 -3.58 -38.97 -0.55
C VAL A 554 -4.56 -38.79 0.62
N GLN A 555 -5.14 -39.86 1.15
CA GLN A 555 -6.09 -39.77 2.25
C GLN A 555 -5.48 -39.10 3.48
N GLN A 556 -4.29 -39.52 3.89
CA GLN A 556 -3.58 -38.90 5.02
C GLN A 556 -3.36 -37.41 4.76
N LYS A 557 -2.94 -37.05 3.55
CA LYS A 557 -2.60 -35.66 3.21
C LYS A 557 -3.83 -34.76 3.10
N MET A 558 -4.92 -35.27 2.53
CA MET A 558 -6.19 -34.53 2.42
C MET A 558 -6.80 -34.25 3.79
N VAL A 559 -6.73 -35.21 4.73
CA VAL A 559 -7.17 -34.98 6.13
C VAL A 559 -6.30 -33.94 6.83
N GLU A 560 -4.97 -33.98 6.64
CA GLU A 560 -4.05 -32.97 7.18
C GLU A 560 -4.41 -31.56 6.64
N MET A 561 -4.60 -31.43 5.32
CA MET A 561 -4.94 -30.16 4.68
C MET A 561 -6.34 -29.67 5.05
N GLN A 562 -7.29 -30.58 5.28
CA GLN A 562 -8.63 -30.25 5.77
C GLN A 562 -8.56 -29.67 7.20
N ARG A 563 -7.75 -30.27 8.09
CA ARG A 563 -7.53 -29.74 9.45
C ARG A 563 -6.85 -28.37 9.41
N ALA A 564 -5.88 -28.20 8.51
CA ALA A 564 -5.25 -26.90 8.27
C ALA A 564 -6.25 -25.89 7.67
N GLY A 565 -7.28 -26.36 6.96
CA GLY A 565 -8.38 -25.58 6.39
C GLY A 565 -8.12 -25.05 4.99
N PHE A 566 -7.19 -25.66 4.24
CA PHE A 566 -6.93 -25.32 2.84
C PHE A 566 -7.84 -26.07 1.87
N VAL A 567 -8.43 -27.17 2.32
CA VAL A 567 -9.26 -28.06 1.50
C VAL A 567 -10.56 -28.37 2.23
N GLN A 568 -11.64 -28.47 1.46
CA GLN A 568 -12.98 -28.83 1.95
C GLN A 568 -13.50 -30.08 1.22
N VAL A 569 -14.50 -30.69 1.84
CA VAL A 569 -15.23 -31.83 1.30
C VAL A 569 -16.66 -31.37 1.02
N GLN A 570 -17.14 -31.62 -0.19
CA GLN A 570 -18.55 -31.49 -0.54
C GLN A 570 -19.18 -32.88 -0.62
N GLU A 571 -20.25 -33.08 0.14
CA GLU A 571 -21.12 -34.26 -0.01
C GLU A 571 -22.09 -34.03 -1.15
N VAL A 572 -22.19 -35.01 -2.06
CA VAL A 572 -23.17 -35.03 -3.14
C VAL A 572 -24.04 -36.27 -2.97
N PRO A 573 -25.30 -36.14 -2.53
CA PRO A 573 -26.20 -37.27 -2.35
C PRO A 573 -26.67 -37.82 -3.70
N ARG A 574 -26.68 -39.15 -3.85
CA ARG A 574 -27.26 -39.79 -5.06
C ARG A 574 -28.76 -39.97 -5.00
N ASP A 575 -29.32 -40.03 -3.79
CA ASP A 575 -30.75 -40.18 -3.55
C ASP A 575 -31.29 -38.91 -2.85
N ASN A 576 -32.59 -38.62 -3.03
CA ASN A 576 -33.27 -37.50 -2.36
C ASN A 576 -33.21 -37.56 -0.83
N LYS A 577 -33.05 -38.76 -0.26
CA LYS A 577 -32.68 -38.92 1.14
C LYS A 577 -31.15 -38.93 1.17
N ALA A 578 -30.56 -37.84 1.66
CA ALA A 578 -29.11 -37.68 1.81
C ALA A 578 -28.52 -38.70 2.81
N ASP A 579 -28.47 -39.97 2.39
CA ASP A 579 -27.84 -41.06 3.09
C ASP A 579 -26.35 -41.08 2.71
N VAL A 580 -25.50 -40.84 3.71
CA VAL A 580 -24.04 -40.82 3.61
C VAL A 580 -23.47 -42.04 2.87
N LYS A 581 -24.11 -43.22 2.99
CA LYS A 581 -23.66 -44.44 2.29
C LYS A 581 -23.89 -44.41 0.78
N LYS A 582 -24.83 -43.60 0.32
CA LYS A 582 -25.18 -43.42 -1.09
C LYS A 582 -24.66 -42.09 -1.64
N SER A 583 -24.08 -41.23 -0.81
CA SER A 583 -23.41 -40.00 -1.26
C SER A 583 -22.01 -40.30 -1.78
N PHE A 584 -21.50 -39.43 -2.66
CA PHE A 584 -20.07 -39.37 -2.97
C PHE A 584 -19.50 -38.04 -2.50
N PHE A 585 -18.19 -38.02 -2.25
CA PHE A 585 -17.49 -36.90 -1.66
C PHE A 585 -16.50 -36.31 -2.66
N LEU A 586 -16.60 -35.01 -2.86
CA LEU A 586 -15.71 -34.25 -3.71
C LEU A 586 -14.79 -33.38 -2.86
N TRP A 587 -13.50 -33.44 -3.13
CA TRP A 587 -12.52 -32.55 -2.56
C TRP A 587 -12.36 -31.30 -3.41
N PHE A 588 -12.22 -30.15 -2.76
CA PHE A 588 -11.97 -28.89 -3.46
C PHE A 588 -11.21 -27.91 -2.57
N CYS A 589 -10.53 -26.96 -3.21
CA CYS A 589 -9.84 -25.86 -2.53
C CYS A 589 -10.64 -24.57 -2.74
N ASP A 590 -11.19 -24.03 -1.64
CA ASP A 590 -11.82 -22.72 -1.63
C ASP A 590 -10.75 -21.68 -1.28
N VAL A 591 -10.28 -20.98 -2.31
CA VAL A 591 -9.17 -20.03 -2.22
C VAL A 591 -9.58 -18.82 -1.37
N ASP A 592 -10.79 -18.31 -1.54
CA ASP A 592 -11.27 -17.12 -0.81
C ASP A 592 -11.44 -17.41 0.68
N LYS A 593 -12.03 -18.55 1.04
CA LYS A 593 -12.10 -18.96 2.46
C LYS A 593 -10.71 -19.19 3.04
N SER A 594 -9.77 -19.69 2.25
CA SER A 594 -8.37 -19.83 2.68
C SER A 594 -7.75 -18.46 2.99
N TYR A 595 -7.96 -17.46 2.13
CA TYR A 595 -7.49 -16.08 2.37
C TYR A 595 -8.13 -15.46 3.61
N ILE A 596 -9.44 -15.61 3.81
CA ILE A 596 -10.14 -15.06 4.98
C ILE A 596 -9.58 -15.68 6.27
N LYS A 597 -9.45 -17.01 6.31
CA LYS A 597 -8.92 -17.73 7.48
C LYS A 597 -7.47 -17.32 7.78
N LEU A 598 -6.66 -17.20 6.74
CA LEU A 598 -5.25 -16.86 6.84
C LEU A 598 -5.05 -15.41 7.32
N THR A 599 -5.90 -14.50 6.85
CA THR A 599 -5.97 -13.11 7.32
C THR A 599 -6.39 -13.06 8.79
N ASP A 600 -7.43 -13.81 9.20
CA ASP A 600 -7.90 -13.85 10.59
C ASP A 600 -6.84 -14.43 11.57
N ASN A 601 -6.16 -15.51 11.16
CA ASN A 601 -5.03 -16.08 11.89
C ASN A 601 -3.87 -15.09 12.04
N SER A 602 -3.66 -14.21 11.06
CA SER A 602 -2.64 -13.18 11.09
C SER A 602 -2.99 -12.12 12.14
N TYR A 603 -4.25 -11.66 12.19
CA TYR A 603 -4.71 -10.76 13.27
C TYR A 603 -4.55 -11.39 14.64
N LYS A 604 -4.96 -12.66 14.80
CA LYS A 604 -4.80 -13.39 16.07
C LYS A 604 -3.34 -13.46 16.50
N SER A 605 -2.43 -13.68 15.55
CA SER A 605 -0.98 -13.67 15.82
C SER A 605 -0.48 -12.29 16.24
N MET A 606 -0.95 -11.21 15.59
CA MET A 606 -0.61 -9.84 15.99
C MET A 606 -1.10 -9.51 17.39
N VAL A 607 -2.36 -9.83 17.72
CA VAL A 607 -2.95 -9.65 19.05
C VAL A 607 -2.09 -10.32 20.11
N ARG A 608 -1.71 -11.59 19.89
CA ARG A 608 -0.83 -12.33 20.80
C ARG A 608 0.54 -11.65 20.96
N CYS A 609 1.14 -11.16 19.89
CA CYS A 609 2.40 -10.42 19.97
C CYS A 609 2.29 -9.17 20.85
N LEU A 610 1.22 -8.38 20.68
CA LEU A 610 0.99 -7.17 21.47
C LEU A 610 0.66 -7.47 22.93
N GLN A 611 -0.13 -8.51 23.20
CA GLN A 611 -0.43 -8.97 24.56
C GLN A 611 0.83 -9.46 25.28
N VAL A 612 1.68 -10.23 24.59
CA VAL A 612 2.98 -10.67 25.14
C VAL A 612 3.87 -9.47 25.43
N LEU A 613 3.89 -8.46 24.55
CA LEU A 613 4.65 -7.23 24.79
C LEU A 613 4.18 -6.51 26.05
N GLU A 614 2.86 -6.43 26.27
CA GLU A 614 2.30 -5.81 27.47
C GLU A 614 2.66 -6.57 28.75
N VAL A 615 2.60 -7.90 28.73
CA VAL A 615 3.06 -8.74 29.85
C VAL A 615 4.56 -8.51 30.15
N LEU A 616 5.39 -8.37 29.12
CA LEU A 616 6.81 -8.06 29.28
C LEU A 616 7.04 -6.67 29.89
N ARG A 617 6.26 -5.66 29.48
CA ARG A 617 6.32 -4.31 30.05
C ARG A 617 5.95 -4.31 31.53
N GLN A 618 4.93 -5.07 31.90
CA GLN A 618 4.52 -5.22 33.30
C GLN A 618 5.58 -5.92 34.14
N LYS A 619 6.22 -6.96 33.59
CA LYS A 619 7.31 -7.69 34.26
C LYS A 619 8.54 -6.81 34.50
N GLU A 620 8.90 -5.94 33.56
CA GLU A 620 10.08 -5.07 33.64
C GLU A 620 9.72 -3.62 34.05
N LYS A 621 8.56 -3.42 34.70
CA LYS A 621 8.02 -2.10 35.05
C LYS A 621 8.99 -1.26 35.90
N ASP A 622 9.71 -1.89 36.83
CA ASP A 622 10.72 -1.24 37.68
C ASP A 622 11.85 -0.64 36.84
N VAL A 623 12.37 -1.41 35.88
CA VAL A 623 13.44 -0.99 34.96
C VAL A 623 12.92 0.11 34.04
N LEU A 624 11.74 -0.06 33.45
CA LEU A 624 11.17 0.93 32.53
C LEU A 624 10.87 2.26 33.22
N MET A 625 10.38 2.24 34.47
CA MET A 625 10.19 3.48 35.24
C MET A 625 11.52 4.20 35.51
N LEU A 626 12.62 3.47 35.70
CA LEU A 626 13.96 4.06 35.83
C LEU A 626 14.41 4.74 34.52
N THR A 627 14.16 4.12 33.36
CA THR A 627 14.52 4.70 32.04
C THR A 627 13.78 6.01 31.73
N ARG A 628 12.58 6.21 32.31
CA ARG A 628 11.76 7.39 32.07
C ARG A 628 12.28 8.64 32.79
N ARG A 629 13.22 8.50 33.74
CA ARG A 629 13.79 9.63 34.49
C ARG A 629 14.70 10.46 33.57
N THR A 630 14.63 11.78 33.69
CA THR A 630 15.33 12.72 32.78
C THR A 630 16.85 12.63 32.83
N ASP A 631 17.40 12.23 33.97
CA ASP A 631 18.83 12.01 34.20
C ASP A 631 19.35 10.74 33.51
N VAL A 632 18.49 9.72 33.36
CA VAL A 632 18.81 8.41 32.79
C VAL A 632 18.50 8.32 31.29
N LYS A 633 17.43 8.97 30.84
CA LYS A 633 16.95 8.93 29.45
C LYS A 633 18.04 9.36 28.46
N GLY A 634 18.35 8.50 27.49
CA GLY A 634 19.41 8.70 26.49
C GLY A 634 20.83 8.42 26.98
N ARG A 635 21.00 8.10 28.27
CA ARG A 635 22.29 7.70 28.89
C ARG A 635 22.11 6.41 29.70
N GLU A 636 21.23 5.53 29.25
CA GLU A 636 20.86 4.32 29.99
C GLU A 636 22.07 3.41 30.23
N LYS A 637 22.98 3.31 29.25
CA LYS A 637 24.20 2.49 29.36
C LYS A 637 25.20 3.01 30.39
N ASP A 638 25.27 4.34 30.54
CA ASP A 638 26.29 5.00 31.35
C ASP A 638 25.81 5.22 32.80
N VAL A 639 24.51 5.43 32.99
CA VAL A 639 23.90 5.78 34.28
C VAL A 639 23.36 4.55 35.02
N MET A 640 22.86 3.54 34.31
CA MET A 640 22.26 2.38 34.95
C MET A 640 23.31 1.39 35.44
N ARG A 641 22.99 0.69 36.54
CA ARG A 641 23.75 -0.49 36.95
C ARG A 641 23.66 -1.57 35.88
N LYS A 642 24.74 -2.33 35.68
CA LYS A 642 24.84 -3.37 34.66
C LYS A 642 23.66 -4.35 34.66
N GLU A 643 23.21 -4.82 35.83
CA GLU A 643 22.07 -5.74 35.94
C GLU A 643 20.75 -5.15 35.40
N TYR A 644 20.47 -3.88 35.70
CA TYR A 644 19.30 -3.17 35.20
C TYR A 644 19.42 -2.88 33.70
N PHE A 645 20.62 -2.50 33.25
CA PHE A 645 20.90 -2.27 31.84
C PHE A 645 20.75 -3.56 31.01
N ASP A 646 21.24 -4.70 31.50
CA ASP A 646 21.11 -5.98 30.81
C ASP A 646 19.64 -6.42 30.70
N ARG A 647 18.82 -6.21 31.75
CA ARG A 647 17.36 -6.41 31.69
C ARG A 647 16.69 -5.49 30.67
N TYR A 648 17.04 -4.20 30.68
CA TYR A 648 16.51 -3.22 29.73
C TYR A 648 16.87 -3.57 28.28
N SER A 649 18.13 -3.94 28.02
CA SER A 649 18.61 -4.33 26.70
C SER A 649 17.87 -5.56 26.17
N ARG A 650 17.67 -6.58 27.01
CA ARG A 650 16.85 -7.76 26.68
C ARG A 650 15.41 -7.38 26.38
N PHE A 651 14.81 -6.49 27.17
CA PHE A 651 13.46 -5.99 26.92
C PHE A 651 13.38 -5.28 25.56
N GLN A 652 14.29 -4.36 25.25
CA GLN A 652 14.34 -3.66 23.96
C GLN A 652 14.52 -4.61 22.78
N GLU A 653 15.32 -5.68 22.94
CA GLU A 653 15.49 -6.69 21.91
C GLU A 653 14.19 -7.47 21.66
N ASN A 654 13.50 -7.87 22.74
CA ASN A 654 12.21 -8.55 22.65
C ASN A 654 11.13 -7.65 22.03
N GLU A 655 11.06 -6.39 22.45
CA GLU A 655 10.13 -5.39 21.89
C GLU A 655 10.37 -5.21 20.39
N ARG A 656 11.63 -5.02 19.97
CA ARG A 656 11.98 -4.94 18.54
C ARG A 656 11.57 -6.18 17.76
N LYS A 657 11.82 -7.39 18.30
CA LYS A 657 11.45 -8.65 17.63
C LYS A 657 9.93 -8.80 17.49
N LEU A 658 9.18 -8.50 18.54
CA LEU A 658 7.72 -8.60 18.54
C LEU A 658 7.10 -7.58 17.57
N LEU A 659 7.51 -6.32 17.63
CA LEU A 659 7.02 -5.29 16.71
C LEU A 659 7.41 -5.60 15.26
N ALA A 660 8.64 -6.08 15.01
CA ALA A 660 9.04 -6.53 13.68
C ALA A 660 8.16 -7.67 13.15
N GLN A 661 7.80 -8.62 14.02
CA GLN A 661 6.89 -9.70 13.64
C GLN A 661 5.48 -9.20 13.32
N VAL A 662 4.96 -8.24 14.10
CA VAL A 662 3.67 -7.60 13.81
C VAL A 662 3.73 -6.88 12.45
N MET A 663 4.80 -6.15 12.15
CA MET A 663 4.97 -5.48 10.85
C MET A 663 5.01 -6.48 9.69
N ARG A 664 5.69 -7.63 9.83
CA ARG A 664 5.72 -8.67 8.79
C ARG A 664 4.36 -9.31 8.57
N LEU A 665 3.61 -9.54 9.65
CA LEU A 665 2.23 -10.02 9.55
C LEU A 665 1.33 -8.98 8.86
N ASP A 666 1.59 -7.68 9.03
CA ASP A 666 0.84 -6.62 8.35
C ASP A 666 1.14 -6.60 6.85
N ASP A 667 2.37 -6.88 6.41
CA ASP A 667 2.67 -7.02 4.97
C ASP A 667 1.82 -8.12 4.33
N PHE A 668 1.62 -9.21 5.09
CA PHE A 668 0.83 -10.33 4.66
C PHE A 668 -0.68 -10.00 4.63
N VAL A 669 -1.20 -9.32 5.65
CA VAL A 669 -2.58 -8.81 5.65
C VAL A 669 -2.80 -7.83 4.50
N ALA A 670 -1.86 -6.91 4.28
CA ALA A 670 -1.96 -5.91 3.22
C ALA A 670 -2.09 -6.57 1.84
N LEU A 671 -1.28 -7.60 1.57
CA LEU A 671 -1.34 -8.36 0.32
C LEU A 671 -2.65 -9.14 0.14
N LEU A 672 -3.21 -9.73 1.21
CA LEU A 672 -4.44 -10.51 1.13
C LEU A 672 -5.70 -9.62 1.05
N ARG A 673 -5.71 -8.50 1.78
CA ARG A 673 -6.91 -7.68 2.03
C ARG A 673 -6.94 -6.33 1.33
N ASP A 674 -5.80 -5.66 1.17
CA ASP A 674 -5.79 -4.24 0.75
C ASP A 674 -5.30 -4.06 -0.68
N PHE A 675 -4.30 -4.83 -1.07
CA PHE A 675 -3.76 -4.88 -2.43
C PHE A 675 -4.59 -5.87 -3.24
#